data_AF-A0A8H7NLK7-F1
#
_entry.id   AF-A0A8H7NLK7-F1
#
_cell.length_a   1.000
_cell.length_b   1.000
_cell.length_c   1.000
_cell.angle_alpha   90.00
_cell.angle_beta   90.00
_cell.angle_gamma   90.00
#
_symmetry.space_group_name_H-M   'P 1'
#
loop_
_entity.id
_entity.type
_entity.pdbx_description
1 polymer ?
#
loop_
_entity_poly.entity_id
_entity_poly.type
_entity_poly.pdbx_seq_one_letter_code
_entity_poly.pdbx_strand_id
1 'polypeptide(L)'
;MSQTTPASLDHDTTMPPDQLDEKGDGLEIITASMFRMGTSSMSEAFKILGYNPHHGLDDSRKIPWVQIEEAAEGKWPSTSDASGVRRRRRSGKYTRQEWDAVWHEYDAVTDIAAPFASDLATLYPEAKVIVIQRDFYSWWPSFLTINLGWRFFWGAELITTLLGIFNMRAGHAVRKLYFGLFQAHSIDELQANARRGYEDYFAEIRRVVPESRRLEYRLGSGWEPLCRFLGKEVPDVPFPKVNDGAELEAWLFNAFVDAIMQTLIIPLLYGTAVVAFSGIIDQAITDVDVLFGTDAVDPTKPRPDDRVTLRVREDGKFKIIQISDIHIVTGVRVYKDTIDTHRGNLPESEADLLTVDFIGRILNIEKPDLVILTGDQLHHDIPDSQSALFKVVAPITERSIPFAAVFGNHDSEGIHALSRTAQMSMLQNLPFSLCESGPEQVDGIGNFYLQVLAPAPSHLPLSTLYFLDSHGQIPSQIHNPDYNPIKQSQIDWFIDTAQAHRSAYKKGGNSNPFYLSLAFIHIPLPEFGNCHLNIHKGHRREPSEAPSFNSHFYDALVKGGISALGCGHDHVNDFCALLPQQAQHEGNITLRPGPWLYYGGGSGFGGYCSYGGVRFHGRTRVWELDMSTGNLTTWKRVEYAMDRVDELVLVESGAMVDPPGTKMKAKVTAATAYEEQS
;
A
#
# COMPACT_ATOMS: atom_id res chain seq x y z
N MET A 1 17.51 -46.81 54.01
CA MET A 1 16.60 -46.54 52.87
C MET A 1 17.28 -45.48 52.03
N SER A 2 17.94 -45.93 50.96
CA SER A 2 18.97 -45.16 50.24
C SER A 2 18.36 -44.21 49.22
N GLN A 3 18.96 -43.02 49.16
CA GLN A 3 18.72 -41.98 48.18
C GLN A 3 19.07 -42.47 46.76
N THR A 4 18.23 -42.13 45.78
CA THR A 4 18.59 -42.13 44.36
C THR A 4 18.04 -40.86 43.71
N THR A 5 18.97 -39.99 43.34
CA THR A 5 18.84 -38.80 42.50
C THR A 5 18.44 -39.20 41.07
N PRO A 6 17.57 -38.46 40.35
CA PRO A 6 17.36 -38.69 38.92
C PRO A 6 18.52 -38.10 38.10
N ALA A 7 18.98 -38.88 37.12
CA ALA A 7 20.07 -38.56 36.21
C ALA A 7 19.71 -37.47 35.20
N SER A 8 20.73 -36.69 34.82
CA SER A 8 20.74 -35.73 33.72
C SER A 8 20.55 -36.43 32.37
N LEU A 9 19.63 -35.91 31.56
CA LEU A 9 19.48 -36.26 30.14
C LEU A 9 20.43 -35.39 29.32
N ASP A 10 21.62 -35.92 29.02
CA ASP A 10 22.46 -35.46 27.93
C ASP A 10 21.87 -35.97 26.60
N HIS A 11 21.41 -35.07 25.74
CA HIS A 11 21.11 -35.38 24.34
C HIS A 11 22.34 -35.04 23.49
N ASP A 12 23.31 -35.95 23.48
CA ASP A 12 24.34 -36.03 22.44
C ASP A 12 23.90 -37.13 21.46
N THR A 13 23.32 -36.72 20.32
CA THR A 13 23.03 -37.61 19.20
C THR A 13 23.93 -37.24 18.03
N THR A 14 25.18 -37.67 18.11
CA THR A 14 26.03 -37.84 16.93
C THR A 14 25.85 -39.27 16.42
N MET A 15 25.36 -39.41 15.19
CA MET A 15 25.24 -40.71 14.51
C MET A 15 26.64 -41.26 14.17
N PRO A 16 26.87 -42.58 14.22
CA PRO A 16 28.17 -43.17 13.86
C PRO A 16 28.46 -43.07 12.35
N PRO A 17 29.73 -43.01 11.91
CA PRO A 17 30.10 -42.64 10.54
C PRO A 17 29.93 -43.73 9.45
N ASP A 18 29.47 -44.94 9.79
CA ASP A 18 29.72 -46.13 8.95
C ASP A 18 28.47 -46.70 8.23
N GLN A 19 27.50 -45.87 7.85
CA GLN A 19 26.40 -46.27 6.95
C GLN A 19 26.01 -45.18 5.95
N LEU A 20 26.98 -44.71 5.15
CA LEU A 20 26.68 -43.98 3.91
C LEU A 20 26.62 -45.01 2.78
N ASP A 21 25.39 -45.34 2.34
CA ASP A 21 25.15 -46.15 1.14
C ASP A 21 25.87 -45.55 -0.08
N GLU A 22 26.34 -46.42 -0.97
CA GLU A 22 27.12 -46.14 -2.19
C GLU A 22 26.37 -45.25 -3.21
N LYS A 23 26.22 -43.95 -2.93
CA LYS A 23 25.85 -42.92 -3.92
C LYS A 23 27.12 -42.16 -4.34
N GLY A 24 27.32 -41.98 -5.64
CA GLY A 24 28.54 -41.43 -6.26
C GLY A 24 28.92 -40.00 -5.86
N ASP A 25 30.04 -39.53 -6.40
CA ASP A 25 30.95 -38.38 -6.11
C ASP A 25 30.41 -36.99 -5.65
N GLY A 26 29.24 -36.87 -5.04
CA GLY A 26 28.67 -35.62 -4.49
C GLY A 26 27.82 -34.85 -5.50
N LEU A 27 27.66 -33.53 -5.29
CA LEU A 27 26.78 -32.69 -6.10
C LEU A 27 27.15 -32.70 -7.60
N GLU A 28 26.17 -32.95 -8.47
CA GLU A 28 26.34 -32.94 -9.93
C GLU A 28 25.98 -31.58 -10.55
N ILE A 29 25.00 -30.87 -9.96
CA ILE A 29 24.47 -29.60 -10.49
C ILE A 29 24.39 -28.53 -9.41
N ILE A 30 24.98 -27.37 -9.67
CA ILE A 30 24.91 -26.19 -8.80
C ILE A 30 24.18 -25.08 -9.54
N THR A 31 23.09 -24.59 -8.98
CA THR A 31 22.37 -23.44 -9.54
C THR A 31 22.84 -22.15 -8.88
N ALA A 32 23.57 -21.33 -9.64
CA ALA A 32 24.04 -20.01 -9.25
C ALA A 32 22.98 -18.96 -9.62
N SER A 33 21.96 -18.86 -8.78
CA SER A 33 20.87 -17.89 -8.94
C SER A 33 20.45 -17.38 -7.58
N MET A 34 20.36 -16.07 -7.38
CA MET A 34 19.78 -15.56 -6.13
C MET A 34 18.29 -15.96 -6.03
N PHE A 35 17.74 -15.86 -4.82
CA PHE A 35 16.32 -16.05 -4.54
C PHE A 35 15.45 -15.29 -5.56
N ARG A 36 14.27 -15.80 -5.91
CA ARG A 36 13.30 -15.16 -6.85
C ARG A 36 13.74 -15.08 -8.33
N MET A 37 14.64 -15.96 -8.75
CA MET A 37 15.12 -16.08 -10.14
C MET A 37 14.66 -17.36 -10.84
N GLY A 38 13.46 -17.86 -10.52
CA GLY A 38 12.94 -19.09 -11.13
C GLY A 38 13.56 -20.37 -10.57
N THR A 39 14.10 -20.31 -9.34
CA THR A 39 14.70 -21.45 -8.63
C THR A 39 13.75 -22.64 -8.50
N SER A 40 12.47 -22.41 -8.22
CA SER A 40 11.47 -23.48 -8.06
C SER A 40 11.14 -24.15 -9.39
N SER A 41 10.91 -23.36 -10.45
CA SER A 41 10.81 -23.89 -11.82
C SER A 41 12.02 -24.73 -12.23
N MET A 42 13.24 -24.30 -11.85
CA MET A 42 14.46 -25.04 -12.13
C MET A 42 14.55 -26.34 -11.32
N SER A 43 14.14 -26.33 -10.06
CA SER A 43 14.03 -27.54 -9.24
C SER A 43 13.09 -28.56 -9.88
N GLU A 44 11.88 -28.16 -10.28
CA GLU A 44 10.95 -29.05 -10.97
C GLU A 44 11.51 -29.56 -12.31
N ALA A 45 12.26 -28.71 -13.03
CA ALA A 45 12.92 -29.14 -14.26
C ALA A 45 13.96 -30.24 -14.00
N PHE A 46 14.73 -30.15 -12.92
CA PHE A 46 15.67 -31.19 -12.53
C PHE A 46 14.98 -32.50 -12.13
N LYS A 47 13.85 -32.43 -11.40
CA LYS A 47 13.04 -33.62 -11.05
C LYS A 47 12.58 -34.36 -12.32
N ILE A 48 12.10 -33.62 -13.33
CA ILE A 48 11.67 -34.19 -14.62
C ILE A 48 12.85 -34.84 -15.37
N LEU A 49 14.05 -34.27 -15.27
CA LEU A 49 15.27 -34.82 -15.90
C LEU A 49 15.90 -35.99 -15.10
N GLY A 50 15.26 -36.41 -14.00
CA GLY A 50 15.64 -37.56 -13.18
C GLY A 50 16.71 -37.27 -12.13
N TYR A 51 16.93 -36.00 -11.77
CA TYR A 51 17.80 -35.62 -10.65
C TYR A 51 16.99 -35.45 -9.37
N ASN A 52 17.64 -35.53 -8.21
CA ASN A 52 17.06 -35.16 -6.92
C ASN A 52 17.55 -33.77 -6.46
N PRO A 53 16.81 -32.67 -6.73
CA PRO A 53 17.21 -31.33 -6.34
C PRO A 53 16.78 -30.95 -4.92
N HIS A 54 17.62 -30.16 -4.24
CA HIS A 54 17.21 -29.42 -3.06
C HIS A 54 16.62 -28.05 -3.45
N HIS A 55 15.44 -27.70 -2.93
CA HIS A 55 14.87 -26.35 -2.97
C HIS A 55 14.26 -25.96 -1.62
N GLY A 56 14.35 -24.67 -1.24
CA GLY A 56 13.87 -24.15 0.05
C GLY A 56 12.35 -24.19 0.28
N LEU A 57 11.57 -24.72 -0.69
CA LEU A 57 10.11 -24.82 -0.65
C LEU A 57 9.60 -26.26 -0.61
N ASP A 58 10.47 -27.27 -0.73
CA ASP A 58 10.03 -28.66 -0.74
C ASP A 58 9.63 -29.12 0.69
N ASP A 59 10.51 -28.98 1.68
CA ASP A 59 10.20 -29.16 3.11
C ASP A 59 11.16 -28.34 3.99
N SER A 60 10.72 -27.16 4.42
CA SER A 60 11.55 -26.24 5.21
C SER A 60 12.01 -26.81 6.56
N ARG A 61 11.36 -27.86 7.07
CA ARG A 61 11.73 -28.55 8.32
C ARG A 61 12.90 -29.50 8.14
N LYS A 62 13.18 -29.94 6.92
CA LYS A 62 14.32 -30.81 6.59
C LYS A 62 15.60 -30.02 6.31
N ILE A 63 15.48 -28.70 6.15
CA ILE A 63 16.65 -27.84 5.94
C ILE A 63 17.48 -27.84 7.23
N PRO A 64 18.78 -28.18 7.16
CA PRO A 64 19.67 -28.20 8.33
C PRO A 64 20.07 -26.77 8.71
N TRP A 65 19.12 -25.99 9.25
CA TRP A 65 19.25 -24.55 9.50
C TRP A 65 20.43 -24.17 10.39
N VAL A 66 20.81 -25.03 11.34
CA VAL A 66 21.98 -24.82 12.19
C VAL A 66 23.25 -24.82 11.35
N GLN A 67 23.41 -25.81 10.46
CA GLN A 67 24.55 -25.94 9.57
C GLN A 67 24.58 -24.84 8.51
N ILE A 68 23.41 -24.42 8.00
CA ILE A 68 23.31 -23.26 7.09
C ILE A 68 23.75 -21.97 7.79
N GLU A 69 23.35 -21.78 9.04
CA GLU A 69 23.78 -20.64 9.85
C GLU A 69 25.30 -20.65 10.09
N GLU A 70 25.86 -21.79 10.52
CA GLU A 70 27.29 -21.97 10.75
C GLU A 70 28.11 -21.78 9.46
N ALA A 71 27.59 -22.22 8.30
CA ALA A 71 28.21 -21.96 7.00
C ALA A 71 28.21 -20.47 6.65
N ALA A 72 27.11 -19.76 6.94
CA ALA A 72 27.03 -18.31 6.76
C ALA A 72 28.04 -17.57 7.66
N GLU A 73 28.18 -17.98 8.92
CA GLU A 73 29.18 -17.42 9.86
C GLU A 73 30.61 -17.63 9.38
N GLY A 74 30.92 -18.85 8.89
CA GLY A 74 32.23 -19.20 8.37
C GLY A 74 32.62 -18.40 7.13
N LYS A 75 31.64 -18.10 6.26
CA LYS A 75 31.82 -17.32 5.03
C LYS A 75 31.85 -15.82 5.26
N TRP A 76 30.97 -15.30 6.14
CA TRP A 76 30.80 -13.88 6.43
C TRP A 76 30.92 -13.57 7.92
N PRO A 77 32.14 -13.65 8.50
CA PRO A 77 32.36 -13.50 9.93
C PRO A 77 32.09 -12.08 10.46
N SER A 78 32.01 -11.07 9.58
CA SER A 78 31.72 -9.68 9.93
C SER A 78 30.24 -9.39 10.17
N THR A 79 29.33 -10.28 9.75
CA THR A 79 27.88 -10.08 9.96
C THR A 79 27.55 -10.12 11.46
N SER A 80 26.71 -9.19 11.93
CA SER A 80 26.37 -9.06 13.35
C SER A 80 25.61 -10.28 13.88
N ASP A 81 25.80 -10.61 15.15
CA ASP A 81 25.07 -11.70 15.80
C ASP A 81 23.66 -11.22 16.18
N ALA A 82 22.66 -11.67 15.42
CA ALA A 82 21.26 -11.40 15.74
C ALA A 82 20.74 -12.21 16.95
N SER A 83 21.54 -13.10 17.54
CA SER A 83 20.99 -14.15 18.40
C SER A 83 20.96 -13.85 19.89
N GLY A 84 21.79 -12.95 20.44
CA GLY A 84 21.86 -12.72 21.90
C GLY A 84 22.18 -13.96 22.76
N VAL A 85 22.23 -15.15 22.17
CA VAL A 85 22.51 -16.45 22.75
C VAL A 85 23.97 -16.76 22.44
N ARG A 86 24.81 -16.81 23.47
CA ARG A 86 26.25 -17.12 23.34
C ARG A 86 26.46 -18.55 22.80
N ARG A 87 26.48 -18.73 21.48
CA ARG A 87 27.04 -19.92 20.82
C ARG A 87 28.45 -19.60 20.32
N ARG A 88 29.34 -20.60 20.31
CA ARG A 88 30.69 -20.47 19.76
C ARG A 88 30.58 -20.31 18.23
N ARG A 89 30.88 -19.11 17.72
CA ARG A 89 30.87 -18.80 16.28
C ARG A 89 31.84 -19.69 15.51
N ARG A 90 31.40 -20.22 14.35
CA ARG A 90 32.27 -20.96 13.44
C ARG A 90 33.20 -19.98 12.71
N SER A 91 34.49 -20.30 12.69
CA SER A 91 35.48 -19.56 11.92
C SER A 91 35.93 -20.36 10.69
N GLY A 92 35.93 -19.74 9.51
CA GLY A 92 36.41 -20.35 8.26
C GLY A 92 35.31 -21.02 7.43
N LYS A 93 35.52 -21.06 6.11
CA LYS A 93 34.57 -21.64 5.14
C LYS A 93 34.37 -23.13 5.38
N TYR A 94 33.17 -23.61 5.04
CA TYR A 94 32.85 -25.04 5.04
C TYR A 94 33.70 -25.81 4.03
N THR A 95 34.11 -27.00 4.43
CA THR A 95 34.82 -27.98 3.63
C THR A 95 33.86 -28.81 2.78
N ARG A 96 34.39 -29.54 1.79
CA ARG A 96 33.59 -30.47 0.96
C ARG A 96 32.86 -31.50 1.81
N GLN A 97 33.56 -32.12 2.78
CA GLN A 97 32.97 -33.13 3.66
C GLN A 97 31.82 -32.58 4.53
N GLU A 98 31.93 -31.34 5.00
CA GLU A 98 30.84 -30.67 5.73
C GLU A 98 29.64 -30.39 4.81
N TRP A 99 29.86 -29.99 3.55
CA TRP A 99 28.79 -29.83 2.57
C TRP A 99 28.17 -31.14 2.12
N ASP A 100 28.95 -32.21 2.01
CA ASP A 100 28.45 -33.55 1.73
C ASP A 100 27.48 -33.97 2.84
N ALA A 101 27.80 -33.74 4.12
CA ALA A 101 26.87 -34.03 5.20
C ALA A 101 25.55 -33.24 5.09
N VAL A 102 25.60 -32.00 4.61
CA VAL A 102 24.41 -31.14 4.43
C VAL A 102 23.56 -31.57 3.23
N TRP A 103 24.20 -31.97 2.12
CA TRP A 103 23.53 -32.21 0.84
C TRP A 103 23.58 -33.66 0.33
N HIS A 104 24.01 -34.64 1.14
CA HIS A 104 24.26 -36.03 0.71
C HIS A 104 23.09 -36.70 -0.03
N GLU A 105 21.85 -36.29 0.25
CA GLU A 105 20.66 -36.87 -0.40
C GLU A 105 20.42 -36.32 -1.82
N TYR A 106 21.03 -35.18 -2.16
CA TYR A 106 20.70 -34.40 -3.35
C TYR A 106 21.80 -34.46 -4.42
N ASP A 107 21.38 -34.52 -5.68
CA ASP A 107 22.27 -34.49 -6.84
C ASP A 107 22.41 -33.05 -7.39
N ALA A 108 21.42 -32.19 -7.09
CA ALA A 108 21.36 -30.81 -7.54
C ALA A 108 20.98 -29.87 -6.39
N VAL A 109 21.52 -28.65 -6.39
CA VAL A 109 21.17 -27.64 -5.38
C VAL A 109 20.68 -26.34 -6.00
N THR A 110 19.67 -25.76 -5.36
CA THR A 110 19.04 -24.48 -5.72
C THR A 110 18.77 -23.63 -4.47
N ASP A 111 18.30 -22.39 -4.66
CA ASP A 111 17.71 -21.55 -3.62
C ASP A 111 18.62 -21.31 -2.38
N ILE A 112 18.36 -21.92 -1.22
CA ILE A 112 19.15 -21.75 0.02
C ILE A 112 20.64 -22.08 -0.14
N ALA A 113 21.01 -22.90 -1.12
CA ALA A 113 22.41 -23.18 -1.43
C ALA A 113 23.09 -22.09 -2.28
N ALA A 114 22.31 -21.25 -2.97
CA ALA A 114 22.82 -20.23 -3.89
C ALA A 114 23.81 -19.24 -3.26
N PRO A 115 23.63 -18.76 -2.01
CA PRO A 115 24.62 -17.88 -1.37
C PRO A 115 26.02 -18.50 -1.27
N PHE A 116 26.12 -19.84 -1.38
CA PHE A 116 27.36 -20.60 -1.33
C PHE A 116 27.82 -21.11 -2.70
N ALA A 117 27.12 -20.78 -3.80
CA ALA A 117 27.36 -21.36 -5.12
C ALA A 117 28.83 -21.24 -5.61
N SER A 118 29.53 -20.14 -5.30
CA SER A 118 30.95 -19.99 -5.69
C SER A 118 31.89 -20.91 -4.90
N ASP A 119 31.61 -21.11 -3.62
CA ASP A 119 32.39 -22.02 -2.77
C ASP A 119 32.09 -23.48 -3.15
N LEU A 120 30.82 -23.81 -3.34
CA LEU A 120 30.39 -25.12 -3.82
C LEU A 120 31.02 -25.43 -5.18
N ALA A 121 30.99 -24.50 -6.14
CA ALA A 121 31.58 -24.73 -7.45
C ALA A 121 33.11 -24.92 -7.38
N THR A 122 33.78 -24.38 -6.37
CA THR A 122 35.21 -24.60 -6.12
C THR A 122 35.49 -25.97 -5.50
N LEU A 123 34.62 -26.41 -4.57
CA LEU A 123 34.77 -27.68 -3.85
C LEU A 123 34.31 -28.91 -4.67
N TYR A 124 33.36 -28.71 -5.58
CA TYR A 124 32.85 -29.71 -6.52
C TYR A 124 33.25 -29.30 -7.95
N PRO A 125 34.51 -29.53 -8.35
CA PRO A 125 35.01 -29.11 -9.68
C PRO A 125 34.33 -29.85 -10.83
N GLU A 126 33.79 -31.05 -10.58
CA GLU A 126 33.08 -31.87 -11.57
C GLU A 126 31.61 -31.42 -11.78
N ALA A 127 31.06 -30.68 -10.82
CA ALA A 127 29.68 -30.21 -10.90
C ALA A 127 29.50 -29.18 -12.02
N LYS A 128 28.43 -29.32 -12.79
CA LYS A 128 28.00 -28.33 -13.78
C LYS A 128 27.30 -27.17 -13.07
N VAL A 129 27.56 -25.94 -13.52
CA VAL A 129 27.00 -24.73 -12.90
C VAL A 129 26.01 -24.06 -13.84
N ILE A 130 24.80 -23.78 -13.35
CA ILE A 130 23.79 -23.07 -14.13
C ILE A 130 23.61 -21.68 -13.51
N VAL A 131 23.95 -20.65 -14.27
CA VAL A 131 23.81 -19.25 -13.87
C VAL A 131 22.48 -18.74 -14.40
N ILE A 132 21.59 -18.34 -13.50
CA ILE A 132 20.33 -17.69 -13.86
C ILE A 132 20.37 -16.27 -13.32
N GLN A 133 20.47 -15.30 -14.23
CA GLN A 133 20.55 -13.89 -13.88
C GLN A 133 19.41 -13.13 -14.56
N ARG A 134 18.69 -12.32 -13.78
CA ARG A 134 17.66 -11.39 -14.27
C ARG A 134 18.25 -9.98 -14.40
N ASP A 135 17.52 -9.07 -15.03
CA ASP A 135 17.81 -7.66 -14.83
C ASP A 135 17.59 -7.28 -13.36
N PHE A 136 18.52 -6.51 -12.77
CA PHE A 136 18.48 -6.14 -11.36
C PHE A 136 17.19 -5.41 -11.00
N TYR A 137 16.77 -4.43 -11.80
CA TYR A 137 15.59 -3.63 -11.51
C TYR A 137 14.30 -4.44 -11.64
N SER A 138 14.26 -5.44 -12.52
CA SER A 138 13.15 -6.39 -12.62
C SER A 138 13.09 -7.41 -11.47
N TRP A 139 14.22 -7.70 -10.84
CA TRP A 139 14.35 -8.75 -9.82
C TRP A 139 14.25 -8.18 -8.39
N TRP A 140 14.86 -7.03 -8.14
CA TRP A 140 14.99 -6.42 -6.83
C TRP A 140 13.65 -6.20 -6.11
N PRO A 141 12.57 -5.71 -6.77
CA PRO A 141 11.26 -5.63 -6.13
C PRO A 141 10.73 -6.98 -5.65
N SER A 142 10.91 -8.05 -6.45
CA SER A 142 10.49 -9.40 -6.06
C SER A 142 11.32 -9.94 -4.90
N PHE A 143 12.61 -9.60 -4.84
CA PHE A 143 13.47 -9.93 -3.71
C PHE A 143 13.01 -9.20 -2.44
N LEU A 144 12.80 -7.88 -2.50
CA LEU A 144 12.33 -7.05 -1.39
C LEU A 144 11.01 -7.54 -0.79
N THR A 145 9.96 -7.65 -1.60
CA THR A 145 8.60 -7.99 -1.13
C THR A 145 8.61 -9.33 -0.40
N ILE A 146 9.17 -10.37 -1.02
CA ILE A 146 9.06 -11.74 -0.51
C ILE A 146 10.12 -12.05 0.55
N ASN A 147 11.34 -11.53 0.44
CA ASN A 147 12.46 -11.92 1.31
C ASN A 147 12.78 -10.91 2.41
N LEU A 148 12.50 -9.62 2.21
CA LEU A 148 12.82 -8.58 3.20
C LEU A 148 11.61 -8.03 3.94
N GLY A 149 10.39 -8.11 3.40
CA GLY A 149 9.17 -7.55 3.99
C GLY A 149 8.85 -8.02 5.42
N TRP A 150 7.93 -8.98 5.58
CA TRP A 150 7.52 -9.47 6.91
C TRP A 150 8.65 -10.14 7.71
N ARG A 151 9.82 -10.42 7.12
CA ARG A 151 10.97 -11.00 7.83
C ARG A 151 11.77 -9.98 8.64
N PHE A 152 11.57 -8.68 8.40
CA PHE A 152 12.34 -7.61 9.03
C PHE A 152 11.47 -6.46 9.57
N PHE A 153 10.18 -6.71 9.83
CA PHE A 153 9.38 -5.75 10.59
C PHE A 153 9.93 -5.59 12.02
N TRP A 154 9.53 -4.50 12.69
CA TRP A 154 10.07 -4.09 13.98
C TRP A 154 9.98 -5.17 15.09
N GLY A 155 9.03 -6.11 15.02
CA GLY A 155 8.90 -7.23 15.95
C GLY A 155 9.64 -8.52 15.55
N ALA A 156 10.12 -8.62 14.30
CA ALA A 156 10.75 -9.84 13.77
C ALA A 156 12.03 -10.24 14.52
N GLU A 157 12.81 -9.26 14.99
CA GLU A 157 14.06 -9.52 15.73
C GLU A 157 13.78 -10.19 17.09
N LEU A 158 12.77 -9.68 17.81
CA LEU A 158 12.35 -10.24 19.09
C LEU A 158 11.83 -11.68 18.90
N ILE A 159 10.99 -11.90 17.89
CA ILE A 159 10.44 -13.23 17.59
C ILE A 159 11.57 -14.20 17.21
N THR A 160 12.47 -13.77 16.33
CA THR A 160 13.61 -14.58 15.88
C THR A 160 14.50 -14.96 17.06
N THR A 161 14.75 -14.02 17.99
CA THR A 161 15.48 -14.28 19.24
C THR A 161 14.76 -15.32 20.11
N LEU A 162 13.44 -15.18 20.30
CA LEU A 162 12.64 -16.09 21.14
C LEU A 162 12.58 -17.51 20.54
N LEU A 163 12.34 -17.64 19.24
CA LEU A 163 12.36 -18.94 18.54
C LEU A 163 13.76 -19.59 18.61
N GLY A 164 14.82 -18.77 18.57
CA GLY A 164 16.19 -19.22 18.74
C GLY A 164 16.48 -19.90 20.07
N ILE A 165 15.77 -19.55 21.15
CA ILE A 165 15.87 -20.21 22.47
C ILE A 165 15.43 -21.68 22.38
N PHE A 166 14.45 -21.97 21.52
CA PHE A 166 13.94 -23.32 21.24
C PHE A 166 14.70 -24.02 20.10
N ASN A 167 15.91 -23.55 19.77
CA ASN A 167 16.76 -24.08 18.71
C ASN A 167 16.15 -23.99 17.28
N MET A 168 15.15 -23.12 17.07
CA MET A 168 14.61 -22.85 15.74
C MET A 168 15.46 -21.77 15.05
N ARG A 169 16.40 -22.19 14.21
CA ARG A 169 17.47 -21.30 13.67
C ARG A 169 17.19 -20.70 12.29
N ALA A 170 16.07 -21.02 11.65
CA ALA A 170 15.78 -20.58 10.29
C ALA A 170 15.86 -19.04 10.11
N GLY A 171 15.25 -18.27 11.02
CA GLY A 171 15.29 -16.80 10.97
C GLY A 171 16.71 -16.23 11.10
N HIS A 172 17.52 -16.79 12.00
CA HIS A 172 18.91 -16.38 12.18
C HIS A 172 19.77 -16.72 10.97
N ALA A 173 19.63 -17.94 10.42
CA ALA A 173 20.33 -18.38 9.23
C ALA A 173 20.03 -17.45 8.04
N VAL A 174 18.76 -17.25 7.72
CA VAL A 174 18.33 -16.41 6.58
C VAL A 174 18.82 -14.97 6.74
N ARG A 175 18.74 -14.39 7.94
CA ARG A 175 19.22 -13.03 8.21
C ARG A 175 20.73 -12.90 7.95
N LYS A 176 21.53 -13.88 8.39
CA LYS A 176 22.98 -13.93 8.12
C LYS A 176 23.27 -14.12 6.64
N LEU A 177 22.50 -14.94 5.92
CA LEU A 177 22.65 -15.11 4.47
C LEU A 177 22.45 -13.77 3.73
N TYR A 178 21.39 -13.02 4.06
CA TYR A 178 21.10 -11.74 3.40
C TYR A 178 22.14 -10.68 3.74
N PHE A 179 22.44 -10.46 5.02
CA PHE A 179 23.47 -9.51 5.42
C PHE A 179 24.85 -9.88 4.88
N GLY A 180 25.18 -11.16 4.79
CA GLY A 180 26.41 -11.64 4.17
C GLY A 180 26.48 -11.36 2.67
N LEU A 181 25.43 -11.74 1.93
CA LEU A 181 25.31 -11.52 0.48
C LEU A 181 25.49 -10.05 0.09
N PHE A 182 24.91 -9.14 0.86
CA PHE A 182 24.94 -7.70 0.58
C PHE A 182 25.98 -6.93 1.41
N GLN A 183 26.87 -7.63 2.13
CA GLN A 183 27.92 -7.04 2.96
C GLN A 183 27.38 -5.92 3.87
N ALA A 184 26.32 -6.22 4.60
CA ALA A 184 25.55 -5.25 5.39
C ALA A 184 25.38 -5.69 6.84
N HIS A 185 25.12 -4.73 7.73
CA HIS A 185 24.84 -4.95 9.15
C HIS A 185 23.45 -4.45 9.55
N SER A 186 22.76 -3.78 8.64
CA SER A 186 21.41 -3.24 8.80
C SER A 186 20.63 -3.38 7.49
N ILE A 187 19.32 -3.20 7.56
CA ILE A 187 18.47 -3.24 6.36
C ILE A 187 18.75 -2.06 5.44
N ASP A 188 19.00 -0.88 5.99
CA ASP A 188 19.33 0.30 5.18
C ASP A 188 20.65 0.09 4.42
N GLU A 189 21.67 -0.46 5.09
CA GLU A 189 22.95 -0.80 4.45
C GLU A 189 22.78 -1.92 3.41
N LEU A 190 21.93 -2.92 3.69
CA LEU A 190 21.60 -3.98 2.74
C LEU A 190 20.98 -3.41 1.47
N GLN A 191 20.01 -2.50 1.61
CA GLN A 191 19.35 -1.85 0.48
C GLN A 191 20.32 -0.94 -0.29
N ALA A 192 21.15 -0.16 0.41
CA ALA A 192 22.19 0.67 -0.20
C ALA A 192 23.22 -0.17 -0.98
N ASN A 193 23.58 -1.34 -0.46
CA ASN A 193 24.55 -2.25 -1.08
C ASN A 193 23.92 -3.22 -2.09
N ALA A 194 22.60 -3.23 -2.25
CA ALA A 194 21.87 -4.25 -3.00
C ALA A 194 22.39 -4.45 -4.42
N ARG A 195 22.60 -3.36 -5.15
CA ARG A 195 23.09 -3.38 -6.54
C ARG A 195 24.50 -3.94 -6.61
N ARG A 196 25.38 -3.47 -5.73
CA ARG A 196 26.78 -3.92 -5.69
C ARG A 196 26.86 -5.39 -5.28
N GLY A 197 26.18 -5.80 -4.22
CA GLY A 197 26.17 -7.20 -3.76
C GLY A 197 25.62 -8.16 -4.82
N TYR A 198 24.61 -7.71 -5.57
CA TYR A 198 24.10 -8.44 -6.73
C TYR A 198 25.15 -8.66 -7.81
N GLU A 199 25.83 -7.60 -8.23
CA GLU A 199 26.85 -7.66 -9.28
C GLU A 199 28.08 -8.46 -8.83
N ASP A 200 28.55 -8.23 -7.60
CA ASP A 200 29.67 -8.92 -6.98
C ASP A 200 29.44 -10.44 -6.94
N TYR A 201 28.23 -10.88 -6.58
CA TYR A 201 27.87 -12.30 -6.57
C TYR A 201 28.05 -12.97 -7.93
N PHE A 202 27.47 -12.39 -8.99
CA PHE A 202 27.55 -13.00 -10.33
C PHE A 202 28.94 -12.84 -10.95
N ALA A 203 29.64 -11.74 -10.67
CA ALA A 203 31.03 -11.55 -11.07
C ALA A 203 31.93 -12.63 -10.46
N GLU A 204 31.76 -12.91 -9.17
CA GLU A 204 32.52 -13.96 -8.47
C GLU A 204 32.26 -15.34 -9.07
N ILE A 205 31.00 -15.70 -9.34
CA ILE A 205 30.66 -16.99 -9.98
C ILE A 205 31.36 -17.13 -11.34
N ARG A 206 31.30 -16.10 -12.20
CA ARG A 206 31.94 -16.13 -13.52
C ARG A 206 33.46 -16.13 -13.45
N ARG A 207 34.03 -15.60 -12.37
CA ARG A 207 35.48 -15.63 -12.10
C ARG A 207 35.95 -17.03 -11.72
N VAL A 208 35.20 -17.75 -10.88
CA VAL A 208 35.61 -19.07 -10.36
C VAL A 208 35.19 -20.25 -11.25
N VAL A 209 34.15 -20.08 -12.07
CA VAL A 209 33.64 -21.14 -12.95
C VAL A 209 33.94 -20.83 -14.41
N PRO A 210 34.72 -21.65 -15.14
CA PRO A 210 35.03 -21.42 -16.55
C PRO A 210 33.81 -21.64 -17.46
N GLU A 211 33.82 -21.04 -18.67
CA GLU A 211 32.75 -21.15 -19.68
C GLU A 211 32.38 -22.58 -20.04
N SER A 212 33.36 -23.49 -20.08
CA SER A 212 33.12 -24.90 -20.37
C SER A 212 32.27 -25.62 -19.33
N ARG A 213 32.18 -25.09 -18.11
CA ARG A 213 31.47 -25.68 -16.97
C ARG A 213 30.23 -24.87 -16.53
N ARG A 214 29.96 -23.73 -17.16
CA ARG A 214 28.81 -22.88 -16.81
C ARG A 214 27.84 -22.74 -17.98
N LEU A 215 26.54 -22.77 -17.67
CA LEU A 215 25.46 -22.39 -18.57
C LEU A 215 24.87 -21.05 -18.13
N GLU A 216 24.87 -20.06 -19.01
CA GLU A 216 24.09 -18.83 -18.83
C GLU A 216 22.64 -19.11 -19.27
N TYR A 217 21.78 -19.45 -18.31
CA TYR A 217 20.40 -19.81 -18.59
C TYR A 217 19.48 -18.60 -18.48
N ARG A 218 18.86 -18.22 -19.59
CA ARG A 218 17.85 -17.16 -19.62
C ARG A 218 16.47 -17.76 -19.32
N LEU A 219 15.77 -17.23 -18.33
CA LEU A 219 14.39 -17.62 -18.03
C LEU A 219 13.49 -17.51 -19.26
N GLY A 220 12.68 -18.53 -19.50
CA GLY A 220 11.83 -18.65 -20.68
C GLY A 220 12.49 -19.33 -21.89
N SER A 221 13.77 -19.70 -21.81
CA SER A 221 14.46 -20.40 -22.93
C SER A 221 14.07 -21.88 -23.08
N GLY A 222 13.23 -22.41 -22.18
CA GLY A 222 12.71 -23.78 -22.25
C GLY A 222 13.77 -24.86 -21.99
N TRP A 223 13.50 -26.05 -22.50
CA TRP A 223 14.29 -27.26 -22.25
C TRP A 223 15.60 -27.33 -23.02
N GLU A 224 15.61 -26.85 -24.25
CA GLU A 224 16.70 -27.11 -25.20
C GLU A 224 18.10 -26.72 -24.69
N PRO A 225 18.36 -25.50 -24.20
CA PRO A 225 19.68 -25.13 -23.71
C PRO A 225 20.08 -25.90 -22.45
N LEU A 226 19.12 -26.22 -21.58
CA LEU A 226 19.33 -26.95 -20.33
C LEU A 226 19.70 -28.42 -20.61
N CYS A 227 18.91 -29.09 -21.44
CA CYS A 227 19.12 -30.51 -21.78
C CYS A 227 20.42 -30.71 -22.55
N ARG A 228 20.74 -29.81 -23.49
CA ARG A 228 22.01 -29.83 -24.23
C ARG A 228 23.22 -29.73 -23.29
N PHE A 229 23.16 -28.79 -22.34
CA PHE A 229 24.24 -28.59 -21.38
C PHE A 229 24.39 -29.77 -20.42
N LEU A 230 23.28 -30.36 -19.98
CA LEU A 230 23.28 -31.51 -19.07
C LEU A 230 23.55 -32.85 -19.78
N GLY A 231 23.44 -32.91 -21.11
CA GLY A 231 23.58 -34.15 -21.89
C GLY A 231 22.36 -35.06 -21.77
N LYS A 232 21.16 -34.47 -21.66
CA LYS A 232 19.87 -35.17 -21.54
C LYS A 232 19.03 -34.96 -22.81
N GLU A 233 18.08 -35.85 -23.06
CA GLU A 233 17.06 -35.67 -24.09
C GLU A 233 16.02 -34.63 -23.65
N VAL A 234 15.45 -33.90 -24.60
CA VAL A 234 14.38 -32.92 -24.33
C VAL A 234 13.08 -33.69 -24.02
N PRO A 235 12.48 -33.51 -22.82
CA PRO A 235 11.26 -34.23 -22.46
C PRO A 235 10.04 -33.67 -23.20
N ASP A 236 9.06 -34.54 -23.48
CA ASP A 236 7.79 -34.18 -24.14
C ASP A 236 6.76 -33.62 -23.15
N VAL A 237 7.18 -32.62 -22.37
CA VAL A 237 6.31 -31.87 -21.44
C VAL A 237 6.68 -30.39 -21.48
N PRO A 238 5.75 -29.46 -21.19
CA PRO A 238 6.09 -28.04 -21.05
C PRO A 238 7.13 -27.79 -19.96
N PHE A 239 7.98 -26.78 -20.12
CA PHE A 239 8.93 -26.39 -19.08
C PHE A 239 8.16 -25.89 -17.83
N PRO A 240 8.51 -26.33 -16.60
CA PRO A 240 7.77 -25.97 -15.40
C PRO A 240 7.72 -24.47 -15.15
N LYS A 241 6.52 -23.96 -14.84
CA LYS A 241 6.31 -22.57 -14.39
C LYS A 241 5.71 -22.59 -12.99
N VAL A 242 6.58 -22.63 -11.98
CA VAL A 242 6.20 -22.76 -10.57
C VAL A 242 6.71 -21.53 -9.80
N ASN A 243 5.82 -20.55 -9.64
CA ASN A 243 5.87 -19.44 -8.67
C ASN A 243 4.82 -18.42 -9.08
N ASP A 244 3.64 -18.45 -8.46
CA ASP A 244 2.92 -17.21 -8.24
C ASP A 244 3.51 -16.55 -6.97
N GLY A 245 3.92 -15.28 -7.07
CA GLY A 245 4.57 -14.58 -5.97
C GLY A 245 3.65 -14.43 -4.76
N ALA A 246 2.35 -14.26 -4.99
CA ALA A 246 1.35 -14.00 -3.96
C ALA A 246 1.01 -15.26 -3.13
N GLU A 247 0.87 -16.42 -3.78
CA GLU A 247 0.60 -17.69 -3.08
C GLU A 247 1.77 -18.10 -2.19
N LEU A 248 3.00 -17.86 -2.66
CA LEU A 248 4.20 -18.14 -1.89
C LEU A 248 4.34 -17.21 -0.67
N GLU A 249 3.98 -15.94 -0.81
CA GLU A 249 3.99 -14.97 0.29
C GLU A 249 3.06 -15.39 1.42
N ALA A 250 1.82 -15.74 1.08
CA ALA A 250 0.82 -16.20 2.03
C ALA A 250 1.24 -17.50 2.72
N TRP A 251 1.78 -18.47 1.98
CA TRP A 251 2.26 -19.73 2.57
C TRP A 251 3.42 -19.51 3.55
N LEU A 252 4.43 -18.71 3.16
CA LEU A 252 5.57 -18.41 4.01
C LEU A 252 5.18 -17.65 5.28
N PHE A 253 4.25 -16.71 5.17
CA PHE A 253 3.69 -15.99 6.30
C PHE A 253 2.93 -16.92 7.25
N ASN A 254 2.04 -17.77 6.72
CA ASN A 254 1.28 -18.73 7.52
C ASN A 254 2.20 -19.72 8.25
N ALA A 255 3.23 -20.25 7.58
CA ALA A 255 4.21 -21.13 8.22
C ALA A 255 4.98 -20.45 9.35
N PHE A 256 5.26 -19.14 9.22
CA PHE A 256 5.87 -18.33 10.27
C PHE A 256 4.92 -18.11 11.46
N VAL A 257 3.65 -17.79 11.19
CA VAL A 257 2.61 -17.64 12.22
C VAL A 257 2.38 -18.96 12.96
N ASP A 258 2.29 -20.08 12.24
CA ASP A 258 2.14 -21.41 12.82
C ASP A 258 3.28 -21.76 13.78
N ALA A 259 4.53 -21.43 13.40
CA ALA A 259 5.70 -21.62 14.26
C ALA A 259 5.61 -20.81 15.56
N ILE A 260 5.12 -19.57 15.50
CA ILE A 260 4.89 -18.71 16.68
C ILE A 260 3.78 -19.30 17.54
N MET A 261 2.66 -19.68 16.93
CA MET A 261 1.50 -20.22 17.65
C MET A 261 1.86 -21.50 18.39
N GLN A 262 2.54 -22.45 17.74
CA GLN A 262 2.91 -23.73 18.36
C GLN A 262 4.00 -23.62 19.43
N THR A 263 4.94 -22.69 19.28
CA THR A 263 6.16 -22.66 20.11
C THR A 263 6.10 -21.63 21.24
N LEU A 264 5.43 -20.50 21.02
CA LEU A 264 5.39 -19.40 21.99
C LEU A 264 4.01 -19.26 22.64
N ILE A 265 2.94 -19.25 21.84
CA ILE A 265 1.60 -18.90 22.32
C ILE A 265 0.87 -20.10 22.95
N ILE A 266 0.80 -21.24 22.27
CA ILE A 266 0.14 -22.45 22.78
C ILE A 266 0.76 -22.89 24.13
N PRO A 267 2.09 -22.99 24.29
CA PRO A 267 2.69 -23.32 25.58
C PRO A 267 2.41 -22.27 26.67
N LEU A 268 2.30 -20.99 26.32
CA LEU A 268 1.91 -19.92 27.25
C LEU A 268 0.45 -20.04 27.68
N LEU A 269 -0.46 -20.40 26.78
CA LEU A 269 -1.87 -20.65 27.05
C LEU A 269 -2.07 -21.91 27.90
N TYR A 270 -1.34 -22.99 27.61
CA TYR A 270 -1.35 -24.21 28.44
C TYR A 270 -0.65 -24.01 29.79
N GLY A 271 0.39 -23.16 29.85
CA GLY A 271 1.06 -22.78 31.09
C GLY A 271 0.21 -21.90 32.01
N THR A 272 -0.62 -21.03 31.44
CA THR A 272 -1.58 -20.19 32.17
C THR A 272 -2.86 -20.96 32.56
N ALA A 273 -3.27 -21.97 31.77
CA ALA A 273 -4.37 -22.88 32.13
C ALA A 273 -4.11 -23.71 33.40
N VAL A 274 -2.86 -23.86 33.83
CA VAL A 274 -2.49 -24.50 35.10
C VAL A 274 -2.59 -23.53 36.30
N VAL A 275 -2.73 -22.21 36.09
CA VAL A 275 -2.59 -21.21 37.17
C VAL A 275 -3.85 -20.42 37.52
N ALA A 276 -4.89 -20.28 36.68
CA ALA A 276 -6.08 -19.55 37.16
C ALA A 276 -7.41 -19.92 36.49
N PHE A 277 -8.35 -20.28 37.36
CA PHE A 277 -9.78 -20.47 37.11
C PHE A 277 -10.47 -19.17 36.66
N SER A 278 -11.36 -19.33 35.66
CA SER A 278 -12.55 -18.51 35.33
C SER A 278 -12.48 -16.99 35.51
N GLY A 279 -12.32 -16.25 34.41
CA GLY A 279 -12.76 -14.85 34.32
C GLY A 279 -11.86 -13.91 33.51
N ILE A 280 -10.62 -14.30 33.19
CA ILE A 280 -9.64 -13.43 32.52
C ILE A 280 -9.48 -13.74 31.02
N ILE A 281 -10.07 -14.84 30.55
CA ILE A 281 -9.91 -15.31 29.16
C ILE A 281 -10.51 -14.31 28.15
N ASP A 282 -11.64 -13.66 28.45
CA ASP A 282 -12.24 -12.69 27.52
C ASP A 282 -11.46 -11.38 27.45
N GLN A 283 -10.86 -10.91 28.55
CA GLN A 283 -10.11 -9.65 28.58
C GLN A 283 -8.74 -9.79 27.90
N ALA A 284 -8.05 -10.92 28.11
CA ALA A 284 -6.72 -11.16 27.54
C ALA A 284 -6.76 -11.52 26.04
N ILE A 285 -7.86 -12.10 25.54
CA ILE A 285 -8.06 -12.30 24.09
C ILE A 285 -8.26 -10.95 23.40
N THR A 286 -9.02 -10.04 24.02
CA THR A 286 -9.28 -8.70 23.48
C THR A 286 -8.01 -7.81 23.46
N ASP A 287 -7.15 -7.89 24.48
CA ASP A 287 -5.94 -7.06 24.56
C ASP A 287 -4.79 -7.57 23.66
N VAL A 288 -4.81 -8.84 23.23
CA VAL A 288 -3.87 -9.39 22.24
C VAL A 288 -4.34 -9.10 20.81
N ASP A 289 -5.66 -9.09 20.55
CA ASP A 289 -6.26 -8.65 19.27
C ASP A 289 -5.98 -7.15 18.97
N VAL A 290 -5.73 -6.34 20.00
CA VAL A 290 -5.34 -4.93 19.87
C VAL A 290 -3.84 -4.74 19.60
N LEU A 291 -2.99 -5.73 19.92
CA LEU A 291 -1.53 -5.64 19.78
C LEU A 291 -1.00 -6.28 18.48
N PHE A 292 -1.73 -7.23 17.91
CA PHE A 292 -1.50 -7.79 16.58
C PHE A 292 -2.84 -7.72 15.84
N GLY A 293 -3.02 -6.79 14.91
CA GLY A 293 -4.29 -6.63 14.19
C GLY A 293 -4.71 -7.89 13.43
N THR A 294 -5.42 -8.77 14.12
CA THR A 294 -5.99 -10.05 13.65
C THR A 294 -7.40 -9.90 13.09
N ASP A 295 -7.77 -8.70 12.63
CA ASP A 295 -8.85 -8.54 11.65
C ASP A 295 -8.31 -8.56 10.21
N ALA A 296 -7.41 -9.52 9.94
CA ALA A 296 -7.24 -10.07 8.60
C ALA A 296 -8.18 -11.28 8.48
N VAL A 297 -9.44 -10.98 8.14
CA VAL A 297 -10.43 -11.84 7.47
C VAL A 297 -10.21 -13.36 7.67
N ASP A 298 -10.86 -13.94 8.67
CA ASP A 298 -11.15 -15.38 8.69
C ASP A 298 -12.06 -15.71 7.48
N PRO A 299 -11.60 -16.46 6.46
CA PRO A 299 -12.39 -16.76 5.27
C PRO A 299 -13.54 -17.74 5.55
N THR A 300 -13.64 -18.28 6.78
CA THR A 300 -14.68 -19.21 7.22
C THR A 300 -15.72 -18.57 8.17
N LYS A 301 -15.48 -17.35 8.67
CA LYS A 301 -16.50 -16.56 9.35
C LYS A 301 -17.40 -15.88 8.32
N PRO A 302 -18.74 -16.00 8.42
CA PRO A 302 -19.64 -15.12 7.68
C PRO A 302 -19.27 -13.67 8.02
N ARG A 303 -19.05 -12.84 6.99
CA ARG A 303 -18.94 -11.38 7.17
C ARG A 303 -20.16 -10.91 7.97
N PRO A 304 -20.03 -9.99 8.94
CA PRO A 304 -21.20 -9.29 9.43
C PRO A 304 -21.87 -8.65 8.22
N ASP A 305 -23.10 -9.07 7.91
CA ASP A 305 -23.91 -8.54 6.80
C ASP A 305 -24.24 -7.04 6.98
N ASP A 306 -23.93 -6.46 8.15
CA ASP A 306 -24.19 -5.08 8.46
C ASP A 306 -23.05 -4.19 7.96
N ARG A 307 -23.26 -3.57 6.79
CA ARG A 307 -22.47 -2.41 6.33
C ARG A 307 -22.22 -1.44 7.48
N VAL A 308 -20.98 -0.95 7.60
CA VAL A 308 -20.59 0.01 8.64
C VAL A 308 -21.54 1.21 8.59
N THR A 309 -22.26 1.43 9.70
CA THR A 309 -23.21 2.54 9.81
C THR A 309 -22.48 3.79 10.30
N LEU A 310 -22.45 4.85 9.49
CA LEU A 310 -21.86 6.13 9.90
C LEU A 310 -22.73 6.78 10.98
N ARG A 311 -22.10 7.16 12.09
CA ARG A 311 -22.76 7.79 13.22
C ARG A 311 -21.97 8.98 13.72
N VAL A 312 -22.70 10.00 14.15
CA VAL A 312 -22.16 11.10 14.95
C VAL A 312 -21.65 10.52 16.28
N ARG A 313 -20.49 11.00 16.73
CA ARG A 313 -19.89 10.61 18.00
C ARG A 313 -20.71 11.13 19.19
N GLU A 314 -20.41 10.65 20.39
CA GLU A 314 -21.09 11.10 21.61
C GLU A 314 -20.92 12.60 21.89
N ASP A 315 -19.84 13.22 21.40
CA ASP A 315 -19.59 14.66 21.50
C ASP A 315 -20.39 15.50 20.49
N GLY A 316 -21.24 14.87 19.67
CA GLY A 316 -22.05 15.54 18.65
C GLY A 316 -21.30 15.86 17.35
N LYS A 317 -20.05 15.42 17.22
CA LYS A 317 -19.20 15.73 16.06
C LYS A 317 -19.02 14.54 15.12
N PHE A 318 -18.72 14.86 13.87
CA PHE A 318 -18.35 13.91 12.83
C PHE A 318 -17.22 14.50 11.98
N LYS A 319 -16.11 13.78 11.85
CA LYS A 319 -14.90 14.24 11.19
C LYS A 319 -14.63 13.47 9.90
N ILE A 320 -14.40 14.21 8.83
CA ILE A 320 -14.07 13.69 7.50
C ILE A 320 -12.67 14.17 7.10
N ILE A 321 -11.84 13.26 6.60
CA ILE A 321 -10.65 13.66 5.83
C ILE A 321 -10.92 13.47 4.35
N GLN A 322 -10.76 14.54 3.58
CA GLN A 322 -10.75 14.53 2.12
C GLN A 322 -9.31 14.44 1.63
N ILE A 323 -9.05 13.43 0.79
CA ILE A 323 -7.76 13.18 0.13
C ILE A 323 -8.01 13.17 -1.37
N SER A 324 -7.20 13.88 -2.15
CA SER A 324 -7.37 13.98 -3.59
C SER A 324 -6.04 13.91 -4.31
N ASP A 325 -6.06 13.48 -5.57
CA ASP A 325 -4.92 13.57 -6.49
C ASP A 325 -3.67 12.90 -5.90
N ILE A 326 -3.84 11.64 -5.53
CA ILE A 326 -2.82 10.83 -4.87
C ILE A 326 -1.82 10.31 -5.92
N HIS A 327 -2.30 10.03 -7.14
CA HIS A 327 -1.48 9.61 -8.28
C HIS A 327 -0.54 8.44 -7.97
N ILE A 328 -1.03 7.44 -7.24
CA ILE A 328 -0.25 6.24 -6.93
C ILE A 328 -0.04 5.43 -8.20
N VAL A 329 1.17 4.88 -8.36
CA VAL A 329 1.53 3.98 -9.46
C VAL A 329 1.61 2.53 -8.98
N THR A 330 1.83 1.53 -9.85
CA THR A 330 2.02 0.13 -9.40
C THR A 330 3.40 -0.10 -8.77
N GLY A 331 4.44 0.62 -9.23
CA GLY A 331 5.85 0.44 -8.81
C GLY A 331 6.41 1.61 -7.99
N VAL A 332 7.74 1.77 -7.98
CA VAL A 332 8.42 2.98 -7.50
C VAL A 332 8.75 3.85 -8.71
N ARG A 333 7.97 4.91 -8.95
CA ARG A 333 8.26 5.85 -10.05
C ARG A 333 9.01 7.07 -9.51
N VAL A 334 9.91 7.57 -10.34
CA VAL A 334 10.77 8.71 -10.07
C VAL A 334 10.07 9.96 -10.60
N TYR A 335 9.71 10.88 -9.72
CA TYR A 335 9.10 12.15 -10.09
C TYR A 335 10.07 13.30 -9.81
N LYS A 336 10.30 14.14 -10.82
CA LYS A 336 11.29 15.23 -10.79
C LYS A 336 10.79 16.48 -10.07
N ASP A 337 9.54 16.51 -9.63
CA ASP A 337 8.83 17.67 -9.09
C ASP A 337 8.51 17.57 -7.59
N THR A 338 9.01 16.55 -6.89
CA THR A 338 8.91 16.39 -5.43
C THR A 338 9.92 17.26 -4.67
N ILE A 339 9.51 17.82 -3.53
CA ILE A 339 10.36 18.63 -2.64
C ILE A 339 10.29 18.17 -1.19
N ASP A 340 11.38 18.41 -0.45
CA ASP A 340 11.38 18.23 1.00
C ASP A 340 10.70 19.42 1.72
N THR A 341 10.61 19.34 3.04
CA THR A 341 10.02 20.37 3.92
C THR A 341 10.72 21.73 3.84
N HIS A 342 11.93 21.81 3.30
CA HIS A 342 12.74 23.01 3.09
C HIS A 342 12.82 23.44 1.62
N ARG A 343 12.01 22.85 0.73
CA ARG A 343 12.02 23.08 -0.73
C ARG A 343 13.31 22.61 -1.43
N GLY A 344 14.07 21.72 -0.80
CA GLY A 344 15.16 20.99 -1.42
C GLY A 344 14.66 19.89 -2.35
N ASN A 345 15.49 19.49 -3.32
CA ASN A 345 15.20 18.32 -4.17
C ASN A 345 15.24 17.05 -3.33
N LEU A 346 14.20 16.22 -3.41
CA LEU A 346 14.20 14.88 -2.81
C LEU A 346 14.99 13.88 -3.68
N PRO A 347 15.57 12.81 -3.10
CA PRO A 347 16.17 11.71 -3.85
C PRO A 347 15.17 11.08 -4.83
N GLU A 348 15.68 10.62 -5.98
CA GLU A 348 14.91 10.13 -7.13
C GLU A 348 14.21 8.76 -6.93
N SER A 349 13.74 8.40 -5.74
CA SER A 349 12.96 7.19 -5.53
C SER A 349 12.15 7.31 -4.24
N GLU A 350 10.89 6.86 -4.25
CA GLU A 350 9.96 6.71 -3.10
C GLU A 350 8.77 7.70 -2.98
N ALA A 351 8.34 8.35 -4.06
CA ALA A 351 7.15 9.23 -4.04
C ALA A 351 5.88 8.56 -3.46
N ASP A 352 5.56 7.33 -3.87
CA ASP A 352 4.42 6.58 -3.32
C ASP A 352 4.56 6.34 -1.82
N LEU A 353 5.77 6.02 -1.32
CA LEU A 353 5.99 5.79 0.12
C LEU A 353 5.83 7.08 0.92
N LEU A 354 6.36 8.20 0.41
CA LEU A 354 6.14 9.52 1.03
C LEU A 354 4.66 9.88 1.08
N THR A 355 3.92 9.53 0.03
CA THR A 355 2.47 9.73 -0.05
C THR A 355 1.73 8.90 1.00
N VAL A 356 2.03 7.59 1.06
CA VAL A 356 1.41 6.68 2.03
C VAL A 356 1.78 7.04 3.46
N ASP A 357 3.03 7.41 3.73
CA ASP A 357 3.47 7.88 5.04
C ASP A 357 2.78 9.19 5.43
N PHE A 358 2.72 10.17 4.52
CA PHE A 358 2.02 11.43 4.75
C PHE A 358 0.56 11.18 5.10
N ILE A 359 -0.17 10.41 4.29
CA ILE A 359 -1.57 10.04 4.55
C ILE A 359 -1.68 9.31 5.91
N GLY A 360 -0.85 8.31 6.15
CA GLY A 360 -0.84 7.53 7.39
C GLY A 360 -0.61 8.39 8.64
N ARG A 361 0.30 9.37 8.58
CA ARG A 361 0.54 10.35 9.64
C ARG A 361 -0.69 11.22 9.88
N ILE A 362 -1.32 11.75 8.81
CA ILE A 362 -2.51 12.59 8.95
C ILE A 362 -3.68 11.80 9.55
N LEU A 363 -3.90 10.55 9.13
CA LEU A 363 -4.93 9.69 9.71
C LEU A 363 -4.70 9.45 11.21
N ASN A 364 -3.44 9.28 11.64
CA ASN A 364 -3.09 9.11 13.05
C ASN A 364 -3.34 10.39 13.88
N ILE A 365 -3.06 11.56 13.31
CA ILE A 365 -3.26 12.85 13.97
C ILE A 365 -4.75 13.17 14.10
N GLU A 366 -5.49 13.02 13.00
CA GLU A 366 -6.88 13.48 12.93
C GLU A 366 -7.89 12.47 13.46
N LYS A 367 -7.62 11.17 13.33
CA LYS A 367 -8.53 10.08 13.71
C LYS A 367 -9.95 10.34 13.16
N PRO A 368 -10.12 10.37 11.82
CA PRO A 368 -11.40 10.70 11.21
C PRO A 368 -12.43 9.57 11.37
N ASP A 369 -13.71 9.94 11.30
CA ASP A 369 -14.83 9.01 11.27
C ASP A 369 -15.09 8.49 9.84
N LEU A 370 -14.60 9.21 8.82
CA LEU A 370 -14.71 8.85 7.41
C LEU A 370 -13.53 9.43 6.61
N VAL A 371 -13.00 8.64 5.67
CA VAL A 371 -12.10 9.14 4.62
C VAL A 371 -12.86 9.23 3.30
N ILE A 372 -12.70 10.34 2.58
CA ILE A 372 -13.25 10.53 1.23
C ILE A 372 -12.10 10.74 0.25
N LEU A 373 -12.00 9.85 -0.72
CA LEU A 373 -11.06 9.94 -1.85
C LEU A 373 -11.75 10.68 -3.01
N THR A 374 -11.36 11.91 -3.31
CA THR A 374 -12.03 12.75 -4.32
C THR A 374 -11.37 12.69 -5.69
N GLY A 375 -11.15 11.48 -6.19
CA GLY A 375 -10.63 11.19 -7.53
C GLY A 375 -9.11 11.29 -7.69
N ASP A 376 -8.65 10.75 -8.81
CA ASP A 376 -7.24 10.59 -9.18
C ASP A 376 -6.45 9.90 -8.07
N GLN A 377 -7.00 8.77 -7.63
CA GLN A 377 -6.27 7.85 -6.76
C GLN A 377 -5.07 7.27 -7.50
N LEU A 378 -5.29 6.93 -8.78
CA LEU A 378 -4.33 6.25 -9.62
C LEU A 378 -3.78 7.21 -10.67
N HIS A 379 -2.47 7.11 -10.91
CA HIS A 379 -1.86 7.79 -12.06
C HIS A 379 -2.28 7.09 -13.37
N HIS A 380 -2.43 7.81 -14.47
CA HIS A 380 -2.84 7.23 -15.76
C HIS A 380 -1.83 6.21 -16.32
N ASP A 381 -0.53 6.47 -16.16
CA ASP A 381 0.56 5.59 -16.62
C ASP A 381 0.88 4.50 -15.58
N ILE A 382 0.01 3.50 -15.47
CA ILE A 382 0.20 2.33 -14.58
C ILE A 382 0.03 1.02 -15.34
N PRO A 383 0.84 -0.01 -15.05
CA PRO A 383 0.67 -1.34 -15.63
C PRO A 383 -0.47 -2.15 -15.01
N ASP A 384 -0.89 -1.80 -13.78
CA ASP A 384 -1.95 -2.51 -13.06
C ASP A 384 -2.67 -1.59 -12.06
N SER A 385 -3.97 -1.38 -12.29
CA SER A 385 -4.84 -0.61 -11.39
C SER A 385 -5.05 -1.26 -10.03
N GLN A 386 -5.02 -2.59 -9.95
CA GLN A 386 -5.40 -3.31 -8.73
C GLN A 386 -4.37 -3.06 -7.62
N SER A 387 -3.08 -3.28 -7.91
CA SER A 387 -2.01 -3.07 -6.94
C SER A 387 -1.90 -1.61 -6.51
N ALA A 388 -2.09 -0.67 -7.45
CA ALA A 388 -2.06 0.75 -7.14
C ALA A 388 -3.24 1.14 -6.23
N LEU A 389 -4.45 0.65 -6.52
CA LEU A 389 -5.64 0.88 -5.70
C LEU A 389 -5.48 0.31 -4.29
N PHE A 390 -4.93 -0.89 -4.15
CA PHE A 390 -4.67 -1.49 -2.83
C PHE A 390 -3.63 -0.69 -2.03
N LYS A 391 -2.62 -0.13 -2.68
CA LYS A 391 -1.68 0.80 -2.02
C LYS A 391 -2.37 2.08 -1.53
N VAL A 392 -3.32 2.61 -2.29
CA VAL A 392 -4.11 3.81 -1.89
C VAL A 392 -4.93 3.54 -0.63
N VAL A 393 -5.63 2.40 -0.57
CA VAL A 393 -6.56 2.09 0.54
C VAL A 393 -5.90 1.45 1.76
N ALA A 394 -4.69 0.92 1.63
CA ALA A 394 -3.95 0.27 2.72
C ALA A 394 -3.90 1.11 4.01
N PRO A 395 -3.42 2.38 4.02
CA PRO A 395 -3.34 3.16 5.26
C PRO A 395 -4.70 3.44 5.91
N ILE A 396 -5.80 3.37 5.14
CA ILE A 396 -7.17 3.60 5.62
C ILE A 396 -7.72 2.31 6.24
N THR A 397 -7.61 1.20 5.51
CA THR A 397 -8.15 -0.11 5.90
C THR A 397 -7.41 -0.71 7.09
N GLU A 398 -6.09 -0.55 7.18
CA GLU A 398 -5.28 -0.94 8.34
C GLU A 398 -5.74 -0.27 9.65
N ARG A 399 -6.40 0.89 9.55
CA ARG A 399 -6.92 1.66 10.69
C ARG A 399 -8.41 1.42 10.93
N SER A 400 -9.03 0.50 10.17
CA SER A 400 -10.47 0.23 10.23
C SER A 400 -11.35 1.48 10.03
N ILE A 401 -10.86 2.44 9.24
CA ILE A 401 -11.58 3.69 8.98
C ILE A 401 -12.51 3.48 7.78
N PRO A 402 -13.81 3.77 7.91
CA PRO A 402 -14.73 3.75 6.77
C PRO A 402 -14.29 4.72 5.68
N PHE A 403 -14.48 4.35 4.42
CA PHE A 403 -14.12 5.23 3.31
C PHE A 403 -15.06 5.18 2.12
N ALA A 404 -15.10 6.28 1.39
CA ALA A 404 -15.82 6.42 0.13
C ALA A 404 -14.90 7.05 -0.92
N ALA A 405 -15.18 6.78 -2.20
CA ALA A 405 -14.38 7.28 -3.31
C ALA A 405 -15.27 7.73 -4.47
N VAL A 406 -14.87 8.82 -5.13
CA VAL A 406 -15.30 9.18 -6.50
C VAL A 406 -14.12 9.03 -7.45
N PHE A 407 -14.39 8.77 -8.72
CA PHE A 407 -13.34 8.67 -9.73
C PHE A 407 -12.95 10.04 -10.27
N GLY A 408 -11.67 10.18 -10.56
CA GLY A 408 -11.13 11.21 -11.42
C GLY A 408 -10.90 10.74 -12.85
N ASN A 409 -10.33 11.62 -13.66
CA ASN A 409 -10.06 11.32 -15.05
C ASN A 409 -8.88 10.34 -15.17
N HIS A 410 -7.81 10.54 -14.40
CA HIS A 410 -6.61 9.70 -14.49
C HIS A 410 -6.85 8.25 -14.04
N ASP A 411 -7.82 8.02 -13.14
CA ASP A 411 -8.18 6.68 -12.67
C ASP A 411 -8.52 5.71 -13.82
N SER A 412 -8.98 6.21 -14.97
CA SER A 412 -9.44 5.38 -16.11
C SER A 412 -8.84 5.75 -17.47
N GLU A 413 -7.87 6.68 -17.53
CA GLU A 413 -7.26 7.12 -18.79
C GLU A 413 -6.16 6.21 -19.33
N GLY A 414 -5.50 5.45 -18.46
CA GLY A 414 -4.36 4.61 -18.81
C GLY A 414 -4.70 3.49 -19.79
N ILE A 415 -3.74 3.13 -20.66
CA ILE A 415 -3.94 2.02 -21.62
C ILE A 415 -4.17 0.67 -20.93
N HIS A 416 -3.66 0.53 -19.71
CA HIS A 416 -3.82 -0.64 -18.85
C HIS A 416 -4.74 -0.36 -17.65
N ALA A 417 -5.34 0.84 -17.58
CA ALA A 417 -6.26 1.16 -16.51
C ALA A 417 -7.52 0.32 -16.63
N LEU A 418 -7.97 -0.24 -15.51
CA LEU A 418 -9.27 -0.90 -15.45
C LEU A 418 -10.39 0.11 -15.69
N SER A 419 -11.51 -0.35 -16.23
CA SER A 419 -12.70 0.50 -16.35
C SER A 419 -13.22 0.90 -14.96
N ARG A 420 -13.90 2.05 -14.86
CA ARG A 420 -14.54 2.49 -13.60
C ARG A 420 -15.49 1.47 -13.03
N THR A 421 -16.23 0.75 -13.88
CA THR A 421 -17.10 -0.35 -13.45
C THR A 421 -16.31 -1.48 -12.78
N ALA A 422 -15.19 -1.90 -13.36
CA ALA A 422 -14.33 -2.92 -12.77
C ALA A 422 -13.69 -2.44 -11.46
N GLN A 423 -13.21 -1.20 -11.43
CA GLN A 423 -12.65 -0.60 -10.22
C GLN A 423 -13.68 -0.45 -9.10
N MET A 424 -14.90 0.00 -9.41
CA MET A 424 -15.99 0.12 -8.45
C MET A 424 -16.39 -1.25 -7.90
N SER A 425 -16.45 -2.27 -8.75
CA SER A 425 -16.71 -3.65 -8.29
C SER A 425 -15.65 -4.12 -7.29
N MET A 426 -14.39 -3.70 -7.41
CA MET A 426 -13.37 -4.00 -6.41
C MET A 426 -13.57 -3.17 -5.14
N LEU A 427 -13.74 -1.85 -5.27
CA LEU A 427 -13.96 -0.93 -4.16
C LEU A 427 -15.11 -1.40 -3.25
N GLN A 428 -16.25 -1.77 -3.83
CA GLN A 428 -17.42 -2.29 -3.10
C GLN A 428 -17.13 -3.55 -2.26
N ASN A 429 -16.09 -4.31 -2.62
CA ASN A 429 -15.72 -5.55 -1.95
C ASN A 429 -14.57 -5.39 -0.94
N LEU A 430 -13.97 -4.19 -0.86
CA LEU A 430 -12.90 -3.90 0.09
C LEU A 430 -13.44 -3.67 1.50
N PRO A 431 -12.70 -4.06 2.54
CA PRO A 431 -13.10 -3.84 3.93
C PRO A 431 -13.27 -2.34 4.20
N PHE A 432 -14.28 -1.98 4.99
CA PHE A 432 -14.61 -0.60 5.35
C PHE A 432 -15.00 0.32 4.18
N SER A 433 -15.12 -0.20 2.96
CA SER A 433 -15.62 0.60 1.84
C SER A 433 -17.13 0.83 1.93
N LEU A 434 -17.52 2.07 1.69
CA LEU A 434 -18.90 2.53 1.56
C LEU A 434 -19.22 2.97 0.12
N CYS A 435 -18.35 2.62 -0.84
CA CYS A 435 -18.55 2.96 -2.24
C CYS A 435 -19.75 2.22 -2.83
N GLU A 436 -20.44 2.86 -3.77
CA GLU A 436 -21.52 2.23 -4.53
C GLU A 436 -21.48 2.64 -5.99
N SER A 437 -21.82 1.73 -6.89
CA SER A 437 -21.96 2.03 -8.32
C SER A 437 -23.02 3.11 -8.60
N GLY A 438 -24.06 3.17 -7.77
CA GLY A 438 -25.21 4.03 -7.98
C GLY A 438 -26.29 3.40 -8.87
N PRO A 439 -27.36 4.13 -9.20
CA PRO A 439 -28.46 3.64 -10.02
C PRO A 439 -28.04 3.43 -11.49
N GLU A 440 -28.41 2.28 -12.08
CA GLU A 440 -28.03 1.92 -13.46
C GLU A 440 -28.54 2.90 -14.52
N GLN A 441 -29.65 3.59 -14.25
CA GLN A 441 -30.26 4.56 -15.16
C GLN A 441 -29.64 5.97 -15.10
N VAL A 442 -28.66 6.19 -14.23
CA VAL A 442 -27.98 7.48 -14.06
C VAL A 442 -26.60 7.41 -14.71
N ASP A 443 -26.24 8.42 -15.50
CA ASP A 443 -24.95 8.43 -16.21
C ASP A 443 -23.76 8.42 -15.23
N GLY A 444 -22.72 7.66 -15.58
CA GLY A 444 -21.49 7.53 -14.78
C GLY A 444 -21.56 6.45 -13.70
N ILE A 445 -20.42 6.15 -13.07
CA ILE A 445 -20.28 5.13 -12.02
C ILE A 445 -19.77 5.79 -10.75
N GLY A 446 -20.46 5.56 -9.62
CA GLY A 446 -20.12 6.21 -8.36
C GLY A 446 -21.07 7.35 -7.98
N ASN A 447 -22.30 7.34 -8.49
CA ASN A 447 -23.35 8.28 -8.09
C ASN A 447 -24.13 7.73 -6.90
N PHE A 448 -23.77 8.10 -5.68
CA PHE A 448 -24.39 7.57 -4.46
C PHE A 448 -24.41 8.60 -3.33
N TYR A 449 -25.01 8.22 -2.19
CA TYR A 449 -25.03 9.06 -1.00
C TYR A 449 -24.80 8.22 0.25
N LEU A 450 -24.26 8.86 1.29
CA LEU A 450 -24.07 8.28 2.61
C LEU A 450 -24.75 9.15 3.65
N GLN A 451 -25.53 8.52 4.54
CA GLN A 451 -26.19 9.21 5.64
C GLN A 451 -25.40 9.02 6.93
N VAL A 452 -25.16 10.13 7.64
CA VAL A 452 -24.57 10.11 8.98
C VAL A 452 -25.71 10.16 9.97
N LEU A 453 -25.88 9.09 10.74
CA LEU A 453 -26.98 8.97 11.70
C LEU A 453 -26.62 9.60 13.05
N ALA A 454 -27.65 9.92 13.83
CA ALA A 454 -27.51 10.26 15.23
C ALA A 454 -26.83 9.11 16.03
N PRO A 455 -26.28 9.40 17.22
CA PRO A 455 -25.75 8.37 18.11
C PRO A 455 -26.77 7.25 18.35
N ALA A 456 -26.27 6.02 18.49
CA ALA A 456 -27.13 4.87 18.76
C ALA A 456 -27.93 5.08 20.07
N PRO A 457 -29.16 4.56 20.17
CA PRO A 457 -29.85 3.68 19.21
C PRO A 457 -30.66 4.43 18.13
N SER A 458 -30.52 5.75 18.00
CA SER A 458 -31.31 6.51 17.03
C SER A 458 -30.96 6.14 15.59
N HIS A 459 -31.97 6.08 14.72
CA HIS A 459 -31.80 5.89 13.27
C HIS A 459 -31.99 7.19 12.49
N LEU A 460 -32.04 8.33 13.17
CA LEU A 460 -32.27 9.62 12.52
C LEU A 460 -31.03 10.06 11.73
N PRO A 461 -31.12 10.31 10.41
CA PRO A 461 -30.05 10.94 9.64
C PRO A 461 -29.89 12.40 10.05
N LEU A 462 -28.68 12.80 10.47
CA LEU A 462 -28.34 14.19 10.81
C LEU A 462 -27.59 14.89 9.66
N SER A 463 -27.03 14.13 8.73
CA SER A 463 -26.36 14.66 7.54
C SER A 463 -26.40 13.69 6.37
N THR A 464 -26.25 14.21 5.16
CA THR A 464 -26.06 13.41 3.95
C THR A 464 -24.87 13.93 3.15
N LEU A 465 -24.02 12.99 2.74
CA LEU A 465 -22.86 13.20 1.89
C LEU A 465 -23.21 12.65 0.51
N TYR A 466 -23.10 13.47 -0.53
CA TYR A 466 -23.41 13.09 -1.91
C TYR A 466 -22.12 12.95 -2.72
N PHE A 467 -22.07 11.92 -3.57
CA PHE A 467 -20.93 11.56 -4.39
C PHE A 467 -21.40 11.46 -5.84
N LEU A 468 -20.70 12.10 -6.77
CA LEU A 468 -21.04 12.07 -8.19
C LEU A 468 -19.81 11.80 -9.05
N ASP A 469 -20.00 11.00 -10.11
CA ASP A 469 -19.01 10.80 -11.16
C ASP A 469 -18.91 12.07 -12.01
N SER A 470 -17.78 12.76 -11.93
CA SER A 470 -17.51 13.94 -12.76
C SER A 470 -17.01 13.61 -14.17
N HIS A 471 -17.03 12.34 -14.56
CA HIS A 471 -16.60 11.85 -15.86
C HIS A 471 -15.09 12.04 -16.09
N GLY A 472 -14.65 12.16 -17.33
CA GLY A 472 -13.24 12.31 -17.71
C GLY A 472 -13.08 13.12 -18.98
N GLN A 473 -11.89 13.07 -19.58
CA GLN A 473 -11.56 13.83 -20.78
C GLN A 473 -12.40 13.43 -22.00
N ILE A 474 -12.73 14.41 -22.83
CA ILE A 474 -13.41 14.27 -24.12
C ILE A 474 -12.71 15.11 -25.20
N PRO A 475 -12.71 14.65 -26.46
CA PRO A 475 -12.28 15.50 -27.58
C PRO A 475 -13.22 16.69 -27.77
N SER A 476 -12.66 17.87 -28.04
CA SER A 476 -13.44 19.09 -28.32
C SER A 476 -12.67 20.04 -29.23
N GLN A 477 -13.40 20.94 -29.91
CA GLN A 477 -12.83 21.97 -30.78
C GLN A 477 -12.62 23.31 -30.05
N ILE A 478 -13.17 23.46 -28.83
CA ILE A 478 -13.06 24.67 -28.01
C ILE A 478 -11.81 24.58 -27.14
N HIS A 479 -11.66 23.45 -26.45
CA HIS A 479 -10.53 23.10 -25.61
C HIS A 479 -10.19 21.63 -25.89
N ASN A 480 -8.93 21.23 -25.98
CA ASN A 480 -8.60 19.83 -26.31
C ASN A 480 -7.36 19.35 -25.54
N PRO A 481 -7.50 18.38 -24.62
CA PRO A 481 -8.77 17.76 -24.21
C PRO A 481 -9.71 18.75 -23.50
N ASP A 482 -11.01 18.50 -23.57
CA ASP A 482 -12.04 19.13 -22.71
C ASP A 482 -12.55 18.08 -21.72
N TYR A 483 -13.42 18.46 -20.80
CA TYR A 483 -13.97 17.55 -19.80
C TYR A 483 -15.47 17.35 -19.99
N ASN A 484 -15.91 16.12 -19.75
CA ASN A 484 -17.31 15.77 -19.89
C ASN A 484 -18.11 16.33 -18.70
N PRO A 485 -19.16 17.14 -18.92
CA PRO A 485 -19.90 17.75 -17.81
C PRO A 485 -20.79 16.73 -17.10
N ILE A 486 -21.15 17.03 -15.84
CA ILE A 486 -22.23 16.33 -15.10
C ILE A 486 -23.50 16.32 -15.96
N LYS A 487 -24.06 15.12 -16.17
CA LYS A 487 -25.18 14.87 -17.08
C LYS A 487 -26.51 15.20 -16.46
N GLN A 488 -27.51 15.50 -17.28
CA GLN A 488 -28.85 15.83 -16.82
C GLN A 488 -29.46 14.72 -15.95
N SER A 489 -29.25 13.45 -16.29
CA SER A 489 -29.72 12.31 -15.50
C SER A 489 -29.17 12.32 -14.05
N GLN A 490 -27.90 12.70 -13.88
CA GLN A 490 -27.25 12.87 -12.58
C GLN A 490 -27.83 14.06 -11.82
N ILE A 491 -28.08 15.18 -12.53
CA ILE A 491 -28.67 16.39 -11.95
C ILE A 491 -30.08 16.10 -11.42
N ASP A 492 -30.92 15.46 -12.22
CA ASP A 492 -32.29 15.12 -11.87
C ASP A 492 -32.32 14.16 -10.68
N TRP A 493 -31.53 13.07 -10.74
CA TRP A 493 -31.37 12.13 -9.64
C TRP A 493 -30.92 12.83 -8.35
N PHE A 494 -29.91 13.70 -8.43
CA PHE A 494 -29.39 14.41 -7.27
C PHE A 494 -30.44 15.33 -6.64
N ILE A 495 -31.15 16.12 -7.46
CA ILE A 495 -32.19 17.04 -6.97
C ILE A 495 -33.31 16.27 -6.27
N ASP A 496 -33.83 15.23 -6.91
CA ASP A 496 -34.92 14.42 -6.38
C ASP A 496 -34.52 13.76 -5.07
N THR A 497 -33.32 13.15 -5.04
CA THR A 497 -32.77 12.47 -3.86
C THR A 497 -32.55 13.46 -2.70
N ALA A 498 -31.92 14.60 -2.97
CA ALA A 498 -31.63 15.60 -1.94
C ALA A 498 -32.90 16.23 -1.36
N GLN A 499 -33.88 16.53 -2.20
CA GLN A 499 -35.16 17.05 -1.76
C GLN A 499 -35.96 16.02 -0.96
N ALA A 500 -35.93 14.75 -1.36
CA ALA A 500 -36.57 13.66 -0.62
C ALA A 500 -35.97 13.52 0.79
N HIS A 501 -34.64 13.49 0.92
CA HIS A 501 -33.96 13.41 2.22
C HIS A 501 -34.27 14.61 3.11
N ARG A 502 -34.19 15.83 2.57
CA ARG A 502 -34.51 17.05 3.32
C ARG A 502 -35.97 17.08 3.77
N SER A 503 -36.88 16.61 2.92
CA SER A 503 -38.31 16.53 3.25
C SER A 503 -38.59 15.47 4.32
N ALA A 504 -37.92 14.32 4.25
CA ALA A 504 -38.00 13.27 5.26
C ALA A 504 -37.50 13.78 6.62
N TYR A 505 -36.37 14.48 6.65
CA TYR A 505 -35.83 15.09 7.87
C TYR A 505 -36.83 16.06 8.52
N LYS A 506 -37.41 16.99 7.74
CA LYS A 506 -38.39 17.97 8.25
C LYS A 506 -39.67 17.33 8.79
N LYS A 507 -40.13 16.22 8.20
CA LYS A 507 -41.36 15.53 8.60
C LYS A 507 -41.20 14.70 9.86
N GLY A 508 -39.98 14.29 10.22
CA GLY A 508 -39.72 13.36 11.32
C GLY A 508 -40.00 13.89 12.74
N GLY A 509 -40.39 15.16 12.90
CA GLY A 509 -40.68 15.74 14.22
C GLY A 509 -39.43 15.92 15.10
N ASN A 510 -38.26 16.01 14.47
CA ASN A 510 -36.95 15.97 15.11
C ASN A 510 -36.72 17.25 15.94
N SER A 511 -36.10 17.12 17.12
CA SER A 511 -35.71 18.26 17.95
C SER A 511 -34.42 18.95 17.48
N ASN A 512 -33.63 18.32 16.61
CA ASN A 512 -32.42 18.93 16.05
C ASN A 512 -32.79 19.81 14.84
N PRO A 513 -32.56 21.14 14.89
CA PRO A 513 -32.89 22.02 13.77
C PRO A 513 -31.88 21.95 12.62
N PHE A 514 -30.73 21.31 12.81
CA PHE A 514 -29.60 21.36 11.88
C PHE A 514 -29.51 20.10 11.01
N TYR A 515 -29.44 20.31 9.69
CA TYR A 515 -29.23 19.24 8.70
C TYR A 515 -28.23 19.72 7.66
N LEU A 516 -26.96 19.36 7.84
CA LEU A 516 -25.87 19.77 6.97
C LEU A 516 -25.67 18.74 5.87
N SER A 517 -25.49 19.17 4.63
CA SER A 517 -25.25 18.27 3.50
C SER A 517 -24.04 18.73 2.71
N LEU A 518 -23.17 17.78 2.33
CA LEU A 518 -21.97 18.05 1.56
C LEU A 518 -22.01 17.23 0.27
N ALA A 519 -21.34 17.72 -0.77
CA ALA A 519 -21.16 17.01 -2.03
C ALA A 519 -19.68 16.89 -2.38
N PHE A 520 -19.32 15.81 -3.09
CA PHE A 520 -17.96 15.53 -3.52
C PHE A 520 -17.94 15.08 -4.98
N ILE A 521 -17.07 15.71 -5.75
CA ILE A 521 -16.78 15.41 -7.16
C ILE A 521 -15.26 15.43 -7.35
N HIS A 522 -14.74 15.01 -8.50
CA HIS A 522 -13.32 15.17 -8.79
C HIS A 522 -13.03 16.43 -9.60
N ILE A 523 -13.56 16.52 -10.83
CA ILE A 523 -13.34 17.66 -11.74
C ILE A 523 -14.16 18.86 -11.25
N PRO A 524 -13.56 20.06 -11.12
CA PRO A 524 -14.26 21.25 -10.64
C PRO A 524 -15.39 21.68 -11.59
N LEU A 525 -16.38 22.36 -11.04
CA LEU A 525 -17.42 23.01 -11.83
C LEU A 525 -16.88 24.30 -12.49
N PRO A 526 -17.48 24.79 -13.60
CA PRO A 526 -17.09 26.05 -14.23
C PRO A 526 -17.10 27.25 -13.28
N GLU A 527 -17.92 27.23 -12.23
CA GLU A 527 -17.98 28.24 -11.17
C GLU A 527 -16.67 28.40 -10.40
N PHE A 528 -15.83 27.36 -10.30
CA PHE A 528 -14.49 27.48 -9.73
C PHE A 528 -13.60 28.38 -10.57
N GLY A 529 -13.81 28.49 -11.88
CA GLY A 529 -13.10 29.41 -12.77
C GLY A 529 -13.68 30.84 -12.83
N ASN A 530 -14.76 31.13 -12.11
CA ASN A 530 -15.47 32.41 -12.23
C ASN A 530 -14.62 33.59 -11.72
N CYS A 531 -14.56 34.68 -12.48
CA CYS A 531 -13.79 35.87 -12.13
C CYS A 531 -14.34 36.66 -10.92
N HIS A 532 -15.60 36.43 -10.54
CA HIS A 532 -16.24 37.02 -9.36
C HIS A 532 -16.22 36.10 -8.14
N LEU A 533 -15.50 34.97 -8.21
CA LEU A 533 -15.40 34.04 -7.11
C LEU A 533 -14.59 34.67 -5.95
N ASN A 534 -15.21 34.76 -4.77
CA ASN A 534 -14.56 35.31 -3.58
C ASN A 534 -13.75 34.22 -2.87
N ILE A 535 -12.43 34.29 -2.99
CA ILE A 535 -11.51 33.38 -2.27
C ILE A 535 -11.25 33.93 -0.87
N HIS A 536 -11.58 33.16 0.17
CA HIS A 536 -11.42 33.56 1.57
C HIS A 536 -10.13 33.04 2.20
N LYS A 537 -9.76 31.79 1.87
CA LYS A 537 -8.58 31.09 2.41
C LYS A 537 -7.96 30.21 1.33
N GLY A 538 -6.67 29.90 1.48
CA GLY A 538 -5.89 29.20 0.45
C GLY A 538 -5.62 30.07 -0.79
N HIS A 539 -5.20 29.43 -1.88
CA HIS A 539 -4.67 30.10 -3.06
C HIS A 539 -5.15 29.42 -4.34
N ARG A 540 -5.52 30.25 -5.32
CA ARG A 540 -5.58 29.85 -6.73
C ARG A 540 -4.18 29.97 -7.31
N ARG A 541 -3.58 28.85 -7.69
CA ARG A 541 -2.18 28.74 -8.14
C ARG A 541 -2.07 28.28 -9.58
N GLU A 542 -3.12 27.67 -10.09
CA GLU A 542 -3.31 27.32 -11.50
C GLU A 542 -4.74 27.67 -11.94
N PRO A 543 -5.01 27.73 -13.26
CA PRO A 543 -6.37 27.80 -13.80
C PRO A 543 -7.24 26.68 -13.24
N SER A 544 -8.56 26.90 -13.17
CA SER A 544 -9.47 25.82 -12.81
C SER A 544 -9.86 25.07 -14.08
N GLU A 545 -9.42 23.83 -14.23
CA GLU A 545 -9.67 22.99 -15.41
C GLU A 545 -11.06 22.34 -15.34
N ALA A 546 -12.09 23.17 -15.57
CA ALA A 546 -13.48 22.73 -15.60
C ALA A 546 -13.94 22.41 -17.03
N PRO A 547 -15.04 21.64 -17.21
CA PRO A 547 -15.70 21.48 -18.50
C PRO A 547 -16.01 22.83 -19.16
N SER A 548 -15.76 22.96 -20.46
CA SER A 548 -16.11 24.18 -21.21
C SER A 548 -17.63 24.43 -21.25
N PHE A 549 -18.42 23.36 -21.13
CA PHE A 549 -19.88 23.43 -21.03
C PHE A 549 -20.34 23.46 -19.57
N ASN A 550 -21.11 24.48 -19.19
CA ASN A 550 -21.75 24.55 -17.88
C ASN A 550 -23.09 23.79 -17.89
N SER A 551 -23.17 22.69 -17.12
CA SER A 551 -24.39 21.91 -16.96
C SER A 551 -25.39 22.50 -15.97
N HIS A 552 -25.06 23.62 -15.34
CA HIS A 552 -25.83 24.26 -14.27
C HIS A 552 -25.96 23.38 -13.01
N PHE A 553 -25.01 22.47 -12.77
CA PHE A 553 -25.03 21.65 -11.56
C PHE A 553 -24.86 22.46 -10.27
N TYR A 554 -24.19 23.62 -10.32
CA TYR A 554 -24.13 24.54 -9.17
C TYR A 554 -25.52 24.98 -8.70
N ASP A 555 -26.45 25.27 -9.63
CA ASP A 555 -27.83 25.61 -9.30
C ASP A 555 -28.58 24.43 -8.65
N ALA A 556 -28.25 23.20 -9.06
CA ALA A 556 -28.77 21.99 -8.44
C ALA A 556 -28.31 21.87 -6.98
N LEU A 557 -27.03 22.11 -6.70
CA LEU A 557 -26.49 22.10 -5.33
C LEU A 557 -27.18 23.12 -4.42
N VAL A 558 -27.47 24.32 -4.94
CA VAL A 558 -28.23 25.36 -4.24
C VAL A 558 -29.65 24.88 -3.93
N LYS A 559 -30.35 24.30 -4.92
CA LYS A 559 -31.69 23.71 -4.73
C LYS A 559 -31.69 22.55 -3.74
N GLY A 560 -30.64 21.71 -3.77
CA GLY A 560 -30.43 20.60 -2.85
C GLY A 560 -30.13 21.05 -1.41
N GLY A 561 -29.76 22.32 -1.21
CA GLY A 561 -29.38 22.86 0.09
C GLY A 561 -28.03 22.34 0.57
N ILE A 562 -27.09 22.13 -0.36
CA ILE A 562 -25.73 21.70 -0.05
C ILE A 562 -24.97 22.87 0.60
N SER A 563 -24.28 22.56 1.68
CA SER A 563 -23.47 23.52 2.43
C SER A 563 -22.11 23.72 1.77
N ALA A 564 -21.44 22.65 1.34
CA ALA A 564 -20.12 22.69 0.71
C ALA A 564 -19.95 21.61 -0.36
N LEU A 565 -19.19 21.95 -1.40
CA LEU A 565 -18.73 21.08 -2.48
C LEU A 565 -17.20 20.96 -2.42
N GLY A 566 -16.70 19.73 -2.24
CA GLY A 566 -15.27 19.40 -2.34
C GLY A 566 -14.91 18.81 -3.71
N CYS A 567 -13.78 19.23 -4.27
CA CYS A 567 -13.20 18.67 -5.50
C CYS A 567 -11.67 18.48 -5.42
N GLY A 568 -11.10 17.81 -6.42
CA GLY A 568 -9.66 17.63 -6.64
C GLY A 568 -9.22 18.23 -7.97
N HIS A 569 -8.50 17.45 -8.79
CA HIS A 569 -8.14 17.68 -10.20
C HIS A 569 -7.06 18.74 -10.43
N ASP A 570 -7.28 19.95 -9.91
CA ASP A 570 -6.27 21.02 -9.97
C ASP A 570 -5.33 20.90 -8.77
N HIS A 571 -4.22 20.20 -8.99
CA HIS A 571 -3.26 19.72 -8.00
C HIS A 571 -2.68 20.77 -7.04
N VAL A 572 -2.50 22.00 -7.49
CA VAL A 572 -1.86 23.07 -6.71
C VAL A 572 -2.86 24.10 -6.17
N ASN A 573 -4.12 24.04 -6.59
CA ASN A 573 -5.21 24.81 -6.01
C ASN A 573 -5.61 24.25 -4.64
N ASP A 574 -5.80 25.11 -3.64
CA ASP A 574 -6.16 24.70 -2.28
C ASP A 574 -7.13 25.66 -1.57
N PHE A 575 -7.82 26.47 -2.38
CA PHE A 575 -8.63 27.57 -1.91
C PHE A 575 -10.03 27.17 -1.47
N CYS A 576 -10.63 28.06 -0.70
CA CYS A 576 -11.97 28.01 -0.16
C CYS A 576 -12.70 29.26 -0.65
N ALA A 577 -13.83 29.10 -1.35
CA ALA A 577 -14.47 30.24 -1.98
C ALA A 577 -16.00 30.22 -1.96
N LEU A 578 -16.58 31.42 -2.05
CA LEU A 578 -18.01 31.63 -2.24
C LEU A 578 -18.24 32.37 -3.55
N LEU A 579 -19.25 31.93 -4.30
CA LEU A 579 -19.76 32.68 -5.44
C LEU A 579 -20.97 33.51 -4.97
N PRO A 580 -20.89 34.86 -4.96
CA PRO A 580 -22.00 35.71 -4.55
C PRO A 580 -23.20 35.54 -5.48
N GLN A 581 -24.38 35.22 -4.94
CA GLN A 581 -25.63 35.22 -5.72
C GLN A 581 -26.46 36.46 -5.42
N GLN A 582 -26.94 37.13 -6.46
CA GLN A 582 -27.90 38.22 -6.30
C GLN A 582 -29.31 37.64 -6.08
N ALA A 583 -29.90 37.86 -4.91
CA ALA A 583 -31.30 37.60 -4.65
C ALA A 583 -32.07 38.93 -4.56
N GLN A 584 -33.07 39.13 -5.42
CA GLN A 584 -34.01 40.26 -5.30
C GLN A 584 -35.16 39.89 -4.37
N HIS A 585 -35.30 40.63 -3.27
CA HIS A 585 -36.51 40.63 -2.45
C HIS A 585 -36.94 42.08 -2.23
N GLU A 586 -38.17 42.41 -2.64
CA GLU A 586 -38.85 43.67 -2.32
C GLU A 586 -37.98 44.94 -2.46
N GLY A 587 -37.28 45.08 -3.60
CA GLY A 587 -36.47 46.28 -3.89
C GLY A 587 -35.09 46.33 -3.23
N ASN A 588 -34.74 45.39 -2.35
CA ASN A 588 -33.38 45.20 -1.83
C ASN A 588 -32.69 44.01 -2.48
N ILE A 589 -31.52 44.26 -3.09
CA ILE A 589 -30.62 43.20 -3.56
C ILE A 589 -29.88 42.66 -2.33
N THR A 590 -30.21 41.43 -1.92
CA THR A 590 -29.45 40.72 -0.89
C THR A 590 -28.55 39.70 -1.56
N LEU A 591 -27.26 39.72 -1.23
CA LEU A 591 -26.35 38.67 -1.66
C LEU A 591 -26.58 37.45 -0.76
N ARG A 592 -27.05 36.33 -1.32
CA ARG A 592 -27.08 35.06 -0.61
C ARG A 592 -25.91 34.20 -1.09
N PRO A 593 -25.04 33.72 -0.20
CA PRO A 593 -23.99 32.79 -0.61
C PRO A 593 -24.62 31.47 -1.03
N GLY A 594 -24.23 30.94 -2.19
CA GLY A 594 -24.47 29.54 -2.55
C GLY A 594 -23.52 28.60 -1.79
N PRO A 595 -23.42 27.31 -2.16
CA PRO A 595 -22.53 26.37 -1.49
C PRO A 595 -21.07 26.85 -1.53
N TRP A 596 -20.35 26.51 -0.47
CA TRP A 596 -18.92 26.69 -0.32
C TRP A 596 -18.16 25.82 -1.32
N LEU A 597 -17.26 26.40 -2.13
CA LEU A 597 -16.47 25.69 -3.16
C LEU A 597 -15.03 25.45 -2.68
N TYR A 598 -14.59 24.19 -2.68
CA TYR A 598 -13.32 23.77 -2.05
C TYR A 598 -12.49 22.85 -2.93
N TYR A 599 -11.21 23.18 -3.05
CA TYR A 599 -10.20 22.20 -3.44
C TYR A 599 -9.68 21.44 -2.22
N GLY A 600 -9.62 20.11 -2.34
CA GLY A 600 -8.93 19.22 -1.39
C GLY A 600 -7.43 19.48 -1.36
N GLY A 601 -6.87 19.79 -2.54
CA GLY A 601 -5.44 20.00 -2.78
C GLY A 601 -4.70 18.67 -2.99
N GLY A 602 -3.65 18.71 -3.81
CA GLY A 602 -2.88 17.50 -4.15
C GLY A 602 -2.23 16.85 -2.93
N SER A 603 -2.58 15.58 -2.70
CA SER A 603 -2.03 14.77 -1.61
C SER A 603 -0.86 13.88 -2.06
N GLY A 604 -0.80 13.58 -3.36
CA GLY A 604 0.22 12.75 -3.96
C GLY A 604 1.57 13.43 -4.11
N PHE A 605 2.64 12.66 -3.91
CA PHE A 605 4.00 12.99 -4.32
C PHE A 605 4.33 12.37 -5.69
N GLY A 606 3.39 11.61 -6.27
CA GLY A 606 3.50 10.84 -7.50
C GLY A 606 3.42 11.67 -8.79
N GLY A 607 3.92 12.90 -8.79
CA GLY A 607 3.85 13.83 -9.92
C GLY A 607 2.75 14.88 -9.78
N TYR A 608 2.87 15.91 -10.61
CA TYR A 608 2.00 17.10 -10.62
C TYR A 608 2.03 17.94 -9.34
N CYS A 609 3.11 17.85 -8.57
CA CYS A 609 3.33 18.70 -7.40
C CYS A 609 3.89 20.08 -7.79
N SER A 610 3.80 20.47 -9.07
CA SER A 610 4.34 21.73 -9.57
C SER A 610 3.50 22.37 -10.66
N TYR A 611 3.50 23.71 -10.69
CA TYR A 611 2.86 24.50 -11.72
C TYR A 611 3.73 25.70 -12.08
N GLY A 612 3.93 25.97 -13.37
CA GLY A 612 4.79 27.07 -13.84
C GLY A 612 6.24 26.96 -13.36
N GLY A 613 6.75 25.74 -13.12
CA GLY A 613 8.08 25.50 -12.56
C GLY A 613 8.20 25.71 -11.04
N VAL A 614 7.11 26.06 -10.35
CA VAL A 614 7.07 26.21 -8.89
C VAL A 614 6.50 24.95 -8.27
N ARG A 615 7.21 24.37 -7.30
CA ARG A 615 6.80 23.16 -6.57
C ARG A 615 5.99 23.49 -5.32
N PHE A 616 5.15 22.54 -4.91
CA PHE A 616 4.14 22.71 -3.88
C PHE A 616 4.07 21.48 -2.95
N HIS A 617 3.88 21.73 -1.66
CA HIS A 617 3.82 20.71 -0.63
C HIS A 617 2.49 19.95 -0.65
N GLY A 618 2.52 18.63 -0.46
CA GLY A 618 1.33 17.79 -0.32
C GLY A 618 0.43 18.25 0.82
N ARG A 619 -0.88 18.14 0.60
CA ARG A 619 -1.90 18.57 1.57
C ARG A 619 -3.17 17.76 1.46
N THR A 620 -3.88 17.64 2.58
CA THR A 620 -5.23 17.08 2.67
C THR A 620 -6.16 18.09 3.33
N ARG A 621 -7.46 17.91 3.16
CA ARG A 621 -8.48 18.74 3.82
C ARG A 621 -9.24 17.97 4.89
N VAL A 622 -9.53 18.62 5.99
CA VAL A 622 -10.34 18.08 7.07
C VAL A 622 -11.64 18.85 7.16
N TRP A 623 -12.74 18.15 7.41
CA TRP A 623 -14.07 18.70 7.64
C TRP A 623 -14.55 18.19 9.00
N GLU A 624 -15.03 19.09 9.85
CA GLU A 624 -15.66 18.74 11.13
C GLU A 624 -17.08 19.30 11.12
N LEU A 625 -18.05 18.39 11.21
CA LEU A 625 -19.46 18.71 11.33
C LEU A 625 -19.82 18.59 12.80
N ASP A 626 -20.30 19.67 13.40
CA ASP A 626 -20.87 19.67 14.74
C ASP A 626 -22.39 19.72 14.62
N MET A 627 -23.03 18.56 14.80
CA MET A 627 -24.48 18.44 14.68
C MET A 627 -25.24 18.95 15.90
N SER A 628 -24.54 19.22 17.00
CA SER A 628 -25.12 19.80 18.20
C SER A 628 -25.31 21.31 18.06
N THR A 629 -24.37 21.97 17.38
CA THR A 629 -24.39 23.42 17.15
C THR A 629 -24.77 23.80 15.72
N GLY A 630 -24.79 22.85 14.78
CA GLY A 630 -25.01 23.12 13.36
C GLY A 630 -23.82 23.79 12.68
N ASN A 631 -22.62 23.61 13.23
CA ASN A 631 -21.40 24.22 12.70
C ASN A 631 -20.69 23.29 11.71
N LEU A 632 -20.11 23.88 10.66
CA LEU A 632 -19.20 23.20 9.74
C LEU A 632 -17.87 23.94 9.74
N THR A 633 -16.79 23.27 10.12
CA THR A 633 -15.44 23.83 10.15
C THR A 633 -14.52 23.01 9.25
N THR A 634 -13.54 23.66 8.64
CA THR A 634 -12.52 23.01 7.82
C THR A 634 -11.15 23.59 8.06
N TRP A 635 -10.11 22.77 7.88
CA TRP A 635 -8.71 23.17 7.87
C TRP A 635 -7.93 22.26 6.95
N LYS A 636 -6.68 22.64 6.66
CA LYS A 636 -5.72 21.83 5.91
C LYS A 636 -4.72 21.16 6.84
N ARG A 637 -4.25 20.01 6.40
CA ARG A 637 -3.01 19.39 6.85
C ARG A 637 -2.01 19.39 5.72
N VAL A 638 -0.76 19.71 6.05
CA VAL A 638 0.34 19.87 5.08
C VAL A 638 1.51 19.02 5.54
N GLU A 639 2.32 18.53 4.62
CA GLU A 639 3.40 17.58 4.92
C GLU A 639 4.46 18.10 5.92
N TYR A 640 4.64 19.43 5.99
CA TYR A 640 5.73 20.10 6.73
C TYR A 640 5.33 20.63 8.10
N ALA A 641 4.06 20.57 8.49
CA ALA A 641 3.59 21.14 9.75
C ALA A 641 2.54 20.27 10.44
N MET A 642 2.63 20.21 11.77
CA MET A 642 1.66 19.49 12.62
C MET A 642 0.44 20.34 12.97
N ASP A 643 0.51 21.67 12.80
CA ASP A 643 -0.57 22.60 13.14
C ASP A 643 -1.65 22.66 12.06
N ARG A 644 -2.84 23.15 12.43
CA ARG A 644 -3.95 23.34 11.49
C ARG A 644 -3.63 24.56 10.62
N VAL A 645 -3.79 24.41 9.30
CA VAL A 645 -3.54 25.51 8.34
C VAL A 645 -4.87 25.99 7.75
N ASP A 646 -5.04 27.31 7.65
CA ASP A 646 -6.21 27.96 7.04
C ASP A 646 -7.57 27.48 7.60
N GLU A 647 -7.65 27.35 8.92
CA GLU A 647 -8.91 27.00 9.60
C GLU A 647 -10.01 28.04 9.32
N LEU A 648 -11.21 27.56 8.99
CA LEU A 648 -12.35 28.38 8.60
C LEU A 648 -13.67 27.75 9.06
N VAL A 649 -14.56 28.58 9.60
CA VAL A 649 -15.95 28.22 9.89
C VAL A 649 -16.81 28.56 8.67
N LEU A 650 -17.50 27.55 8.14
CA LEU A 650 -18.24 27.60 6.87
C LEU A 650 -19.73 27.82 7.11
N VAL A 651 -20.23 27.15 8.13
CA VAL A 651 -21.60 27.21 8.60
C VAL A 651 -21.56 27.42 10.10
N GLU A 652 -22.38 28.34 10.60
CA GLU A 652 -22.57 28.60 12.02
C GLU A 652 -24.06 28.55 12.33
N SER A 653 -24.47 27.72 13.30
CA SER A 653 -25.88 27.55 13.65
C SER A 653 -26.78 27.19 12.45
N GLY A 654 -26.25 26.37 11.54
CA GLY A 654 -26.94 25.93 10.32
C GLY A 654 -27.04 26.98 9.20
N ALA A 655 -26.48 28.17 9.38
CA ALA A 655 -26.45 29.24 8.37
C ALA A 655 -25.05 29.40 7.77
N MET A 656 -24.99 29.58 6.45
CA MET A 656 -23.74 29.86 5.73
C MET A 656 -23.14 31.17 6.23
N VAL A 657 -21.87 31.11 6.64
CA VAL A 657 -21.11 32.29 7.07
C VAL A 657 -20.29 32.78 5.90
N ASP A 658 -20.38 34.08 5.62
CA ASP A 658 -19.44 34.80 4.77
C ASP A 658 -18.50 35.59 5.70
N PRO A 659 -17.32 35.05 6.07
CA PRO A 659 -16.39 35.76 6.93
C PRO A 659 -15.92 37.02 6.20
N PRO A 660 -15.85 38.19 6.86
CA PRO A 660 -15.40 39.42 6.23
C PRO A 660 -13.99 39.24 5.64
N GLY A 661 -13.93 38.98 4.34
CA GLY A 661 -12.69 38.72 3.62
C GLY A 661 -11.92 40.01 3.35
N THR A 662 -10.61 39.96 3.50
CA THR A 662 -9.67 40.97 3.04
C THR A 662 -9.88 41.16 1.54
N LYS A 663 -10.50 42.28 1.13
CA LYS A 663 -10.59 42.65 -0.29
C LYS A 663 -9.17 42.71 -0.86
N MET A 664 -8.75 41.69 -1.62
CA MET A 664 -7.60 41.85 -2.49
C MET A 664 -7.94 42.96 -3.46
N LYS A 665 -7.22 44.09 -3.35
CA LYS A 665 -7.30 45.17 -4.34
C LYS A 665 -6.97 44.56 -5.69
N ALA A 666 -7.95 44.55 -6.59
CA ALA A 666 -7.72 44.25 -8.00
C ALA A 666 -6.63 45.20 -8.52
N LYS A 667 -5.40 44.70 -8.70
CA LYS A 667 -4.45 45.34 -9.60
C LYS A 667 -4.86 44.94 -11.00
N VAL A 668 -5.65 45.80 -11.63
CA VAL A 668 -5.74 45.85 -13.08
C VAL A 668 -4.36 46.27 -13.57
N THR A 669 -3.55 45.34 -14.04
CA THR A 669 -2.41 45.65 -14.91
C THR A 669 -2.74 45.09 -16.28
N ALA A 670 -3.02 46.02 -17.20
CA ALA A 670 -3.24 45.77 -18.60
C ALA A 670 -2.05 45.00 -19.20
N ALA A 671 -2.35 43.90 -19.87
CA ALA A 671 -1.44 43.26 -20.81
C ALA A 671 -1.39 44.11 -22.08
N THR A 672 -0.25 44.76 -22.32
CA THR A 672 0.13 45.26 -23.65
C THR A 672 1.64 45.18 -23.79
N ALA A 673 2.06 44.63 -24.94
CA ALA A 673 3.38 44.69 -25.58
C ALA A 673 4.50 43.86 -24.95
N TYR A 674 4.94 42.82 -25.68
CA TYR A 674 6.31 42.73 -26.21
C TYR A 674 6.29 41.76 -27.42
N GLU A 675 6.02 42.34 -28.59
CA GLU A 675 6.63 41.92 -29.85
C GLU A 675 8.07 42.46 -29.88
N GLU A 676 8.94 41.75 -30.61
CA GLU A 676 10.29 42.11 -31.06
C GLU A 676 11.40 42.28 -29.99
N GLN A 677 12.32 41.31 -29.92
CA GLN A 677 13.69 41.43 -30.47
C GLN A 677 14.55 40.19 -30.16
N SER A 678 15.19 39.69 -31.24
CA SER A 678 16.35 38.78 -31.38
C SER A 678 16.27 37.36 -30.81
#